data_AF-A0A3S8RRY8-F1
#
_entry.id   AF-A0A3S8RRY8-F1
#
_cell.length_a   1.000
_cell.length_b   1.000
_cell.length_c   1.000
_cell.angle_alpha   90.00
_cell.angle_beta   90.00
_cell.angle_gamma   90.00
#
_symmetry.space_group_name_H-M   'P 1'
#
loop_
_entity.id
_entity.type
_entity.pdbx_description
1 polymer ?
#
loop_
_entity_poly.entity_id
_entity_poly.type
_entity_poly.pdbx_seq_one_letter_code
_entity_poly.pdbx_strand_id
1 'polypeptide(L)'
;MMGMLGSAHPATVVADASSTVPDAVINIEDAPSVDPTNNITVTYAKAVLEGYGVEKRGSINEDEDTLYDGEGYISYFFDEIANATEPIGSATFTVDAAEAGLYELSLGYYIPEGYGDKVTSIQINGAGTGELTLDAPAAGTVRAEKMVSKVLLDAGSNTIQIMRGWGYYGIEHIRLEPANAPASSNKLGAENSSMSGEDSIRNSGRGYSGEAHKTDTLTNPEVTAEARALMDYLVSQYGKKIISGQQTLEDVEWIKEQTGKYPAIFSTDLMDYSPSRVANGASSTEVEKMIEWSKRGGIVSLCWHWNAPKGIGGNEPGNEWWRGFYTDFTTFDVEYALTHPDSEDYQLLIRDIDAIAVQLKRLQDANVPVLWRPLHEAEGAWFWWGAKGPEPTKQLYRLMYDRLTHEHKLNNLIWVWNSERKDWYPGDDVVDIVSLDIYNPAGDYNPSIAKYEALVSLVNNKKLVALAENGPIPDPDILQEYGADWSFFSTWTGEYIRDGKTNTIDHLKKVYQHDYVITLDELPANLYSNFDGKADHRESTGEIEGNEQNEHAGDSYGSSSEIQNSFTDIEGHWAKSDIELMLNQKVVFGIGNGQFAPNHPITRAEISVLIARAIGLDSQPATGRFSDVAKTSWYAGAIEAVSETGIVGGYADGTFQPNAQVTREQMAVLIARTMAYTGHNPAVTGNSLARFADNSSVSPWATADVNEVLASGLIHGVSTDLFAPKEMVDRAQAVVMIKRLLVYLNLMNS
;
A
#
# COMPACT_ATOMS: atom_id res chain seq x y z
N MET A 1 53.27 -6.28 46.85
CA MET A 1 54.00 -6.18 45.56
C MET A 1 52.98 -6.51 44.48
N MET A 2 52.36 -5.59 43.73
CA MET A 2 52.65 -4.18 43.39
C MET A 2 53.76 -3.97 42.34
N GLY A 3 53.42 -3.30 41.22
CA GLY A 3 54.27 -3.01 40.04
C GLY A 3 53.75 -3.71 38.75
N MET A 4 52.90 -3.21 37.84
CA MET A 4 52.67 -1.91 37.13
C MET A 4 53.48 -1.65 35.84
N LEU A 5 52.73 -1.44 34.72
CA LEU A 5 52.99 -0.56 33.55
C LEU A 5 54.16 -0.93 32.59
N GLY A 6 54.15 -0.60 31.29
CA GLY A 6 53.18 0.14 30.45
C GLY A 6 53.59 0.21 28.96
N SER A 7 52.74 0.78 28.10
CA SER A 7 52.76 0.85 26.62
C SER A 7 53.82 1.75 25.94
N ALA A 8 54.12 1.53 24.63
CA ALA A 8 54.01 2.55 23.54
C ALA A 8 54.50 2.06 22.13
N HIS A 9 53.88 2.56 21.04
CA HIS A 9 54.39 2.57 19.66
C HIS A 9 54.95 3.98 19.29
N PRO A 10 55.97 4.06 18.40
CA PRO A 10 55.86 4.75 17.08
C PRO A 10 56.73 4.11 15.95
N ALA A 11 56.70 4.44 14.65
CA ALA A 11 55.74 5.13 13.75
C ALA A 11 56.15 4.92 12.23
N THR A 12 55.56 5.71 11.33
CA THR A 12 55.62 5.77 9.84
C THR A 12 56.95 6.10 9.13
N VAL A 13 57.09 5.71 7.85
CA VAL A 13 57.94 6.33 6.79
C VAL A 13 57.17 6.36 5.45
N VAL A 14 57.46 7.34 4.57
CA VAL A 14 56.72 7.63 3.30
C VAL A 14 57.70 7.81 2.12
N ALA A 15 57.31 7.28 0.93
CA ALA A 15 57.70 7.58 -0.47
C ALA A 15 59.18 7.72 -0.92
N ASP A 16 59.51 7.14 -2.10
CA ASP A 16 59.71 7.91 -3.35
C ASP A 16 59.67 6.97 -4.59
N ALA A 17 59.67 7.53 -5.81
CA ALA A 17 59.33 6.86 -7.07
C ALA A 17 60.50 6.74 -8.09
N SER A 18 60.16 6.18 -9.26
CA SER A 18 60.92 6.10 -10.53
C SER A 18 61.81 4.86 -10.79
N SER A 19 61.40 4.07 -11.79
CA SER A 19 62.23 3.70 -12.94
C SER A 19 61.33 3.24 -14.09
N THR A 20 61.77 3.44 -15.33
CA THR A 20 61.00 3.25 -16.58
C THR A 20 61.57 2.09 -17.42
N VAL A 21 60.98 1.85 -18.61
CA VAL A 21 61.52 1.09 -19.77
C VAL A 21 61.23 -0.44 -19.75
N PRO A 22 60.99 -1.13 -20.90
CA PRO A 22 60.65 -0.70 -22.28
C PRO A 22 59.35 -1.31 -22.86
N ASP A 23 58.94 -0.84 -24.06
CA ASP A 23 58.10 -1.58 -24.98
C ASP A 23 58.71 -2.95 -25.36
N ALA A 24 57.89 -4.01 -25.34
CA ALA A 24 58.21 -5.30 -25.93
C ALA A 24 57.02 -5.81 -26.75
N VAL A 25 57.16 -5.79 -28.08
CA VAL A 25 56.20 -6.40 -28.99
C VAL A 25 56.25 -7.92 -28.83
N ILE A 26 55.15 -8.52 -28.43
CA ILE A 26 54.95 -9.98 -28.45
C ILE A 26 53.97 -10.31 -29.57
N ASN A 27 54.35 -11.24 -30.44
CA ASN A 27 53.52 -11.68 -31.57
C ASN A 27 52.26 -12.38 -31.09
N ILE A 28 51.12 -12.07 -31.73
CA ILE A 28 49.87 -12.80 -31.57
C ILE A 28 49.86 -13.96 -32.58
N GLU A 29 50.37 -15.12 -32.17
CA GLU A 29 50.09 -16.42 -32.82
C GLU A 29 49.59 -17.40 -31.76
N ASP A 30 48.34 -17.19 -31.36
CA ASP A 30 47.34 -18.20 -30.94
C ASP A 30 46.13 -17.43 -30.44
N ALA A 31 45.33 -16.90 -31.37
CA ALA A 31 44.02 -16.38 -31.02
C ALA A 31 43.12 -17.59 -30.67
N PRO A 32 42.60 -17.72 -29.44
CA PRO A 32 41.56 -18.70 -29.17
C PRO A 32 40.39 -18.38 -30.10
N SER A 33 39.78 -19.42 -30.67
CA SER A 33 38.58 -19.27 -31.49
C SER A 33 37.52 -18.54 -30.68
N VAL A 34 37.19 -17.31 -31.09
CA VAL A 34 36.09 -16.55 -30.51
C VAL A 34 34.84 -17.39 -30.67
N ASP A 35 34.27 -17.81 -29.54
CA ASP A 35 32.97 -18.46 -29.53
C ASP A 35 31.97 -17.48 -30.17
N PRO A 36 31.28 -17.85 -31.26
CA PRO A 36 30.33 -16.95 -31.91
C PRO A 36 29.08 -16.71 -31.07
N THR A 37 28.94 -17.37 -29.92
CA THR A 37 28.02 -17.00 -28.86
C THR A 37 28.78 -16.20 -27.79
N ASN A 38 28.30 -15.02 -27.41
CA ASN A 38 28.84 -14.24 -26.27
C ASN A 38 28.45 -14.87 -24.91
N ASN A 39 28.42 -16.20 -24.85
CA ASN A 39 27.96 -16.99 -23.72
C ASN A 39 29.08 -17.11 -22.67
N ILE A 40 28.80 -16.69 -21.43
CA ILE A 40 29.77 -16.70 -20.33
C ILE A 40 29.38 -17.83 -19.37
N THR A 41 30.20 -18.88 -19.28
CA THR A 41 30.03 -19.94 -18.28
C THR A 41 31.12 -19.84 -17.22
N VAL A 42 30.72 -19.74 -15.94
CA VAL A 42 31.64 -19.67 -14.80
C VAL A 42 31.29 -20.79 -13.81
N THR A 43 32.23 -21.73 -13.63
CA THR A 43 32.05 -22.90 -12.77
C THR A 43 32.34 -22.59 -11.30
N TYR A 44 31.83 -23.44 -10.40
CA TYR A 44 32.03 -23.41 -8.94
C TYR A 44 33.48 -23.14 -8.52
N ALA A 45 34.45 -23.65 -9.29
CA ALA A 45 35.88 -23.48 -9.05
C ALA A 45 36.30 -21.99 -8.97
N LYS A 46 35.66 -21.10 -9.73
CA LYS A 46 35.99 -19.66 -9.80
C LYS A 46 35.25 -18.79 -8.77
N ALA A 47 34.20 -19.27 -8.13
CA ALA A 47 33.45 -18.47 -7.15
C ALA A 47 34.28 -18.13 -5.90
N VAL A 48 34.08 -16.95 -5.33
CA VAL A 48 34.58 -16.58 -3.99
C VAL A 48 33.49 -16.94 -2.98
N LEU A 49 33.86 -17.57 -1.86
CA LEU A 49 32.91 -17.98 -0.82
C LEU A 49 33.07 -17.12 0.43
N GLU A 50 31.96 -16.70 1.01
CA GLU A 50 31.91 -15.91 2.24
C GLU A 50 30.77 -16.41 3.17
N GLY A 51 30.95 -16.33 4.48
CA GLY A 51 29.92 -16.69 5.47
C GLY A 51 29.83 -18.17 5.85
N TYR A 52 28.87 -18.49 6.73
CA TYR A 52 28.67 -19.82 7.31
C TYR A 52 27.76 -20.71 6.42
N GLY A 53 28.14 -21.98 6.26
CA GLY A 53 27.31 -22.97 5.59
C GLY A 53 27.42 -22.96 4.07
N VAL A 54 28.62 -22.65 3.55
CA VAL A 54 28.97 -22.74 2.14
C VAL A 54 30.40 -23.27 1.99
N GLU A 55 30.63 -24.22 1.08
CA GLU A 55 31.97 -24.77 0.79
C GLU A 55 32.08 -25.23 -0.67
N LYS A 56 33.31 -25.41 -1.19
CA LYS A 56 33.50 -26.07 -2.51
C LYS A 56 33.75 -27.56 -2.32
N ARG A 57 32.94 -28.39 -2.98
CA ARG A 57 33.19 -29.83 -3.12
C ARG A 57 33.67 -30.09 -4.56
N GLY A 58 34.83 -30.74 -4.70
CA GLY A 58 35.24 -31.29 -6.00
C GLY A 58 34.54 -32.62 -6.27
N SER A 59 35.03 -33.37 -7.27
CA SER A 59 34.67 -34.77 -7.47
C SER A 59 34.79 -35.54 -6.14
N ILE A 60 33.65 -36.01 -5.63
CA ILE A 60 33.54 -36.67 -4.32
C ILE A 60 34.26 -38.03 -4.40
N ASN A 61 35.01 -38.41 -3.36
CA ASN A 61 35.52 -39.79 -3.27
C ASN A 61 34.32 -40.75 -3.17
N GLU A 62 34.35 -41.84 -3.93
CA GLU A 62 33.21 -42.68 -4.38
C GLU A 62 32.29 -43.31 -3.29
N ASP A 63 32.50 -43.03 -2.01
CA ASP A 63 31.90 -43.75 -0.87
C ASP A 63 30.63 -43.11 -0.24
N GLU A 64 30.29 -41.84 -0.53
CA GLU A 64 29.16 -41.14 0.14
C GLU A 64 28.04 -40.59 -0.78
N ASP A 65 28.30 -40.33 -2.06
CA ASP A 65 27.26 -39.92 -3.03
C ASP A 65 27.53 -40.55 -4.41
N THR A 66 26.79 -41.61 -4.70
CA THR A 66 26.94 -42.39 -5.95
C THR A 66 26.07 -41.88 -7.11
N LEU A 67 25.27 -40.82 -6.89
CA LEU A 67 24.40 -40.24 -7.92
C LEU A 67 25.01 -38.98 -8.55
N TYR A 68 25.94 -38.31 -7.86
CA TYR A 68 26.63 -37.15 -8.40
C TYR A 68 27.76 -37.54 -9.38
N ASP A 69 27.61 -37.17 -10.65
CA ASP A 69 28.52 -37.49 -11.76
C ASP A 69 29.18 -36.24 -12.39
N GLY A 70 29.26 -35.13 -11.66
CA GLY A 70 29.88 -33.87 -12.11
C GLY A 70 31.30 -33.64 -11.57
N GLU A 71 31.95 -32.58 -12.08
CA GLU A 71 33.33 -32.23 -11.72
C GLU A 71 33.46 -31.60 -10.31
N GLY A 72 32.37 -31.02 -9.80
CA GLY A 72 32.26 -30.41 -8.48
C GLY A 72 31.22 -29.29 -8.43
N TYR A 73 30.90 -28.85 -7.20
CA TYR A 73 29.87 -27.85 -6.92
C TYR A 73 30.17 -27.03 -5.66
N ILE A 74 29.49 -25.90 -5.53
CA ILE A 74 29.39 -25.14 -4.28
C ILE A 74 28.30 -25.78 -3.44
N SER A 75 28.68 -26.39 -2.32
CA SER A 75 27.81 -27.08 -1.37
C SER A 75 27.17 -26.10 -0.40
N TYR A 76 25.84 -26.19 -0.27
CA TYR A 76 25.06 -25.54 0.77
C TYR A 76 24.42 -26.58 1.74
N PHE A 77 24.99 -27.79 1.80
CA PHE A 77 24.54 -28.90 2.66
C PHE A 77 25.03 -28.74 4.10
N PHE A 78 24.23 -28.09 4.96
CA PHE A 78 24.57 -27.86 6.37
C PHE A 78 23.33 -27.97 7.27
N ASP A 79 23.46 -28.80 8.32
CA ASP A 79 22.36 -29.13 9.25
C ASP A 79 22.10 -28.08 10.33
N GLU A 80 23.02 -27.14 10.54
CA GLU A 80 22.89 -26.11 11.58
C GLU A 80 22.36 -24.78 11.03
N ILE A 81 21.50 -24.16 11.85
CA ILE A 81 21.15 -22.74 11.77
C ILE A 81 22.39 -21.98 12.24
N ALA A 82 22.83 -20.99 11.45
CA ALA A 82 23.98 -20.16 11.84
C ALA A 82 23.73 -19.51 13.20
N ASN A 83 24.75 -19.47 14.06
CA ASN A 83 24.72 -18.57 15.22
C ASN A 83 24.43 -17.15 14.70
N ALA A 84 23.52 -16.42 15.34
CA ALA A 84 22.99 -15.14 14.86
C ALA A 84 24.03 -13.99 14.72
N THR A 85 25.32 -14.28 14.91
CA THR A 85 26.47 -13.39 14.78
C THR A 85 27.33 -13.66 13.55
N GLU A 86 27.14 -14.77 12.82
CA GLU A 86 27.89 -15.08 11.60
C GLU A 86 27.05 -14.81 10.34
N PRO A 87 27.62 -14.19 9.29
CA PRO A 87 26.89 -13.92 8.06
C PRO A 87 26.55 -15.22 7.33
N ILE A 88 25.37 -15.27 6.71
CA ILE A 88 24.87 -16.43 5.95
C ILE A 88 25.79 -16.68 4.75
N GLY A 89 26.11 -17.96 4.52
CA GLY A 89 26.94 -18.42 3.42
C GLY A 89 26.47 -17.92 2.04
N SER A 90 27.41 -17.46 1.23
CA SER A 90 27.18 -17.01 -0.13
C SER A 90 28.34 -17.38 -1.06
N ALA A 91 28.07 -17.38 -2.36
CA ALA A 91 29.04 -17.61 -3.41
C ALA A 91 28.97 -16.51 -4.48
N THR A 92 30.07 -15.78 -4.64
CA THR A 92 30.18 -14.67 -5.59
C THR A 92 30.98 -15.09 -6.80
N PHE A 93 30.33 -15.09 -7.96
CA PHE A 93 30.94 -15.29 -9.27
C PHE A 93 31.27 -13.92 -9.88
N THR A 94 32.49 -13.73 -10.36
CA THR A 94 32.86 -12.56 -11.18
C THR A 94 32.74 -12.93 -12.65
N VAL A 95 32.07 -12.07 -13.43
CA VAL A 95 31.84 -12.25 -14.87
C VAL A 95 32.27 -10.97 -15.60
N ASP A 96 33.02 -11.13 -16.69
CA ASP A 96 33.44 -10.00 -17.54
C ASP A 96 32.59 -9.99 -18.82
N ALA A 97 31.66 -9.05 -18.92
CA ALA A 97 30.83 -8.87 -20.11
C ALA A 97 31.54 -7.95 -21.12
N ALA A 98 31.60 -8.35 -22.39
CA ALA A 98 32.30 -7.59 -23.43
C ALA A 98 31.61 -6.26 -23.78
N GLU A 99 30.28 -6.24 -23.70
CA GLU A 99 29.41 -5.09 -23.92
C GLU A 99 28.34 -5.07 -22.81
N ALA A 100 27.84 -3.88 -22.48
CA ALA A 100 26.72 -3.77 -21.54
C ALA A 100 25.43 -4.29 -22.21
N GLY A 101 24.61 -5.04 -21.48
CA GLY A 101 23.40 -5.62 -22.05
C GLY A 101 22.68 -6.59 -21.13
N LEU A 102 21.55 -7.09 -21.62
CA LEU A 102 20.71 -8.06 -20.93
C LEU A 102 21.18 -9.49 -21.25
N TYR A 103 21.26 -10.34 -20.23
CA TYR A 103 21.67 -11.74 -20.34
C TYR A 103 20.65 -12.65 -19.64
N GLU A 104 20.35 -13.80 -20.23
CA GLU A 104 19.64 -14.88 -19.55
C GLU A 104 20.63 -15.60 -18.62
N LEU A 105 20.40 -15.51 -17.31
CA LEU A 105 21.17 -16.23 -16.30
C LEU A 105 20.54 -17.60 -16.06
N SER A 106 21.33 -18.65 -16.28
CA SER A 106 21.02 -20.02 -15.90
C SER A 106 21.94 -20.52 -14.79
N LEU A 107 21.39 -21.30 -13.87
CA LEU A 107 22.15 -22.03 -12.86
C LEU A 107 22.17 -23.52 -13.24
N GLY A 108 23.36 -24.11 -13.28
CA GLY A 108 23.55 -25.56 -13.19
C GLY A 108 23.62 -25.96 -11.73
N TYR A 109 22.72 -26.82 -11.28
CA TYR A 109 22.56 -27.13 -9.87
C TYR A 109 22.32 -28.63 -9.61
N TYR A 110 22.65 -29.03 -8.38
CA TYR A 110 22.54 -30.37 -7.86
C TYR A 110 21.59 -30.38 -6.66
N ILE A 111 20.59 -31.26 -6.67
CA ILE A 111 19.71 -31.53 -5.52
C ILE A 111 19.62 -33.06 -5.38
N PRO A 112 19.92 -33.65 -4.20
CA PRO A 112 19.85 -35.10 -4.04
C PRO A 112 18.40 -35.59 -4.13
N GLU A 113 18.22 -36.82 -4.60
CA GLU A 113 16.89 -37.40 -4.77
C GLU A 113 16.12 -37.44 -3.43
N GLY A 114 14.84 -37.04 -3.47
CA GLY A 114 13.96 -37.02 -2.30
C GLY A 114 14.00 -35.74 -1.45
N TYR A 115 14.90 -34.78 -1.72
CA TYR A 115 14.94 -33.53 -0.96
C TYR A 115 13.87 -32.50 -1.38
N GLY A 116 13.29 -32.62 -2.57
CA GLY A 116 12.30 -31.66 -3.11
C GLY A 116 12.91 -30.32 -3.52
N ASP A 117 12.06 -29.37 -3.90
CA ASP A 117 12.43 -28.03 -4.36
C ASP A 117 13.21 -27.24 -3.28
N LYS A 118 13.97 -26.21 -3.68
CA LYS A 118 14.75 -25.34 -2.79
C LYS A 118 14.58 -23.88 -3.13
N VAL A 119 14.63 -23.01 -2.11
CA VAL A 119 14.62 -21.56 -2.29
C VAL A 119 16.00 -20.99 -1.98
N THR A 120 16.45 -20.07 -2.83
CA THR A 120 17.69 -19.30 -2.76
C THR A 120 17.40 -17.84 -3.13
N SER A 121 18.40 -16.96 -3.12
CA SER A 121 18.32 -15.64 -3.72
C SER A 121 19.64 -15.27 -4.39
N ILE A 122 19.57 -14.38 -5.39
CA ILE A 122 20.75 -13.89 -6.09
C ILE A 122 20.86 -12.36 -5.97
N GLN A 123 22.09 -11.85 -6.04
CA GLN A 123 22.39 -10.43 -6.16
C GLN A 123 23.29 -10.17 -7.36
N ILE A 124 22.99 -9.10 -8.11
CA ILE A 124 23.76 -8.65 -9.27
C ILE A 124 24.37 -7.30 -8.92
N ASN A 125 25.71 -7.19 -8.94
CA ASN A 125 26.45 -5.98 -8.54
C ASN A 125 26.07 -5.43 -7.15
N GLY A 126 25.54 -6.30 -6.26
CA GLY A 126 25.07 -5.96 -4.91
C GLY A 126 23.58 -5.58 -4.80
N ALA A 127 22.83 -5.49 -5.90
CA ALA A 127 21.37 -5.32 -5.90
C ALA A 127 20.67 -6.69 -5.91
N GLY A 128 19.59 -6.85 -5.15
CA GLY A 128 18.91 -8.15 -5.02
C GLY A 128 17.88 -8.39 -6.12
N THR A 129 17.68 -9.64 -6.56
CA THR A 129 16.59 -9.98 -7.50
C THR A 129 15.43 -10.73 -6.84
N GLY A 130 15.41 -10.80 -5.51
CA GLY A 130 14.42 -11.54 -4.72
C GLY A 130 14.70 -13.04 -4.54
N GLU A 131 13.72 -13.76 -4.00
CA GLU A 131 13.78 -15.22 -3.84
C GLU A 131 13.51 -15.97 -5.15
N LEU A 132 14.24 -17.08 -5.31
CA LEU A 132 14.29 -17.94 -6.48
C LEU A 132 14.10 -19.41 -6.06
N THR A 133 13.21 -20.13 -6.72
CA THR A 133 13.04 -21.58 -6.54
C THR A 133 13.86 -22.40 -7.54
N LEU A 134 14.64 -23.35 -7.04
CA LEU A 134 15.26 -24.44 -7.79
C LEU A 134 14.36 -25.68 -7.66
N ASP A 135 13.86 -26.18 -8.79
CA ASP A 135 12.90 -27.29 -8.80
C ASP A 135 13.64 -28.62 -8.58
N ALA A 136 12.99 -29.59 -7.94
CA ALA A 136 13.55 -30.93 -7.80
C ALA A 136 13.80 -31.54 -9.20
N PRO A 137 15.01 -32.07 -9.48
CA PRO A 137 15.28 -32.77 -10.72
C PRO A 137 14.31 -33.95 -10.95
N ALA A 138 14.11 -34.34 -12.21
CA ALA A 138 13.21 -35.43 -12.56
C ALA A 138 13.70 -36.75 -11.91
N ALA A 139 12.77 -37.60 -11.44
CA ALA A 139 13.08 -38.85 -10.75
C ALA A 139 14.15 -39.70 -11.49
N GLY A 140 15.16 -40.17 -10.76
CA GLY A 140 16.37 -40.78 -11.35
C GLY A 140 17.41 -39.81 -11.93
N THR A 141 17.26 -38.50 -11.73
CA THR A 141 18.30 -37.48 -11.95
C THR A 141 18.48 -36.64 -10.69
N VAL A 142 19.69 -36.10 -10.50
CA VAL A 142 20.04 -35.25 -9.34
C VAL A 142 20.68 -33.92 -9.77
N ARG A 143 20.92 -33.74 -11.06
CA ARG A 143 21.43 -32.50 -11.66
C ARG A 143 20.38 -31.93 -12.62
N ALA A 144 20.23 -30.62 -12.61
CA ALA A 144 19.38 -29.89 -13.53
C ALA A 144 20.01 -28.54 -13.87
N GLU A 145 19.53 -27.94 -14.95
CA GLU A 145 19.85 -26.56 -15.30
C GLU A 145 18.56 -25.80 -15.53
N LYS A 146 18.48 -24.59 -14.97
CA LYS A 146 17.29 -23.73 -15.03
C LYS A 146 17.75 -22.33 -15.42
N MET A 147 17.08 -21.70 -16.38
CA MET A 147 17.12 -20.25 -16.56
C MET A 147 16.34 -19.64 -15.40
N VAL A 148 17.01 -18.82 -14.59
CA VAL A 148 16.50 -18.36 -13.28
C VAL A 148 16.07 -16.90 -13.26
N SER A 149 16.66 -16.07 -14.13
CA SER A 149 16.33 -14.66 -14.29
C SER A 149 17.01 -14.12 -15.56
N LYS A 150 16.50 -13.03 -16.12
CA LYS A 150 17.35 -12.12 -16.90
C LYS A 150 18.15 -11.22 -15.95
N VAL A 151 19.34 -10.80 -16.36
CA VAL A 151 20.22 -9.90 -15.61
C VAL A 151 20.85 -8.88 -16.56
N LEU A 152 20.85 -7.61 -16.17
CA LEU A 152 21.59 -6.56 -16.88
C LEU A 152 23.02 -6.53 -16.35
N LEU A 153 23.99 -6.56 -17.26
CA LEU A 153 25.42 -6.48 -16.95
C LEU A 153 26.01 -5.20 -17.56
N ASP A 154 26.88 -4.54 -16.79
CA ASP A 154 27.71 -3.44 -17.29
C ASP A 154 28.82 -3.97 -18.20
N ALA A 155 29.35 -3.13 -19.09
CA ALA A 155 30.54 -3.46 -19.86
C ALA A 155 31.77 -3.59 -18.94
N GLY A 156 32.42 -4.75 -18.95
CA GLY A 156 33.49 -5.10 -18.03
C GLY A 156 33.01 -6.01 -16.89
N SER A 157 33.56 -5.79 -15.70
CA SER A 157 33.46 -6.76 -14.59
C SER A 157 32.21 -6.55 -13.74
N ASN A 158 31.45 -7.63 -13.56
CA ASN A 158 30.21 -7.70 -12.78
C ASN A 158 30.30 -8.81 -11.74
N THR A 159 29.50 -8.73 -10.68
CA THR A 159 29.37 -9.79 -9.66
C THR A 159 27.97 -10.39 -9.64
N ILE A 160 27.91 -11.72 -9.53
CA ILE A 160 26.69 -12.50 -9.36
C ILE A 160 26.86 -13.32 -8.09
N GLN A 161 26.17 -12.93 -7.02
CA GLN A 161 26.23 -13.59 -5.72
C GLN A 161 25.01 -14.50 -5.52
N ILE A 162 25.22 -15.73 -5.05
CA ILE A 162 24.17 -16.69 -4.72
C ILE A 162 24.20 -16.96 -3.22
N MET A 163 23.09 -16.68 -2.53
CA MET A 163 22.94 -16.88 -1.09
C MET A 163 22.61 -18.35 -0.75
N ARG A 164 22.83 -18.80 0.50
CA ARG A 164 22.50 -20.17 0.95
C ARG A 164 21.01 -20.53 0.89
N GLY A 165 20.11 -19.54 1.08
CA GLY A 165 18.68 -19.78 1.19
C GLY A 165 18.34 -20.92 2.15
N TRP A 166 17.52 -21.87 1.70
CA TRP A 166 17.11 -23.07 2.46
C TRP A 166 18.23 -24.12 2.62
N GLY A 167 19.35 -24.01 1.90
CA GLY A 167 20.43 -25.01 1.90
C GLY A 167 20.05 -26.34 1.26
N TYR A 168 20.88 -27.38 1.44
CA TYR A 168 20.69 -28.72 0.86
C TYR A 168 20.58 -28.77 -0.68
N TYR A 169 21.40 -27.97 -1.36
CA TYR A 169 21.66 -28.05 -2.80
C TYR A 169 23.12 -27.72 -3.10
N GLY A 170 23.54 -27.98 -4.33
CA GLY A 170 24.82 -27.62 -4.91
C GLY A 170 24.67 -26.71 -6.13
N ILE A 171 25.62 -25.80 -6.37
CA ILE A 171 25.73 -25.04 -7.64
C ILE A 171 27.00 -25.44 -8.39
N GLU A 172 26.87 -26.00 -9.59
CA GLU A 172 28.00 -26.42 -10.43
C GLU A 172 28.57 -25.24 -11.26
N HIS A 173 27.68 -24.42 -11.83
CA HIS A 173 28.05 -23.27 -12.65
C HIS A 173 26.92 -22.25 -12.76
N ILE A 174 27.30 -21.03 -13.14
CA ILE A 174 26.41 -20.08 -13.79
C ILE A 174 26.69 -20.09 -15.30
N ARG A 175 25.65 -19.96 -16.12
CA ARG A 175 25.75 -19.62 -17.54
C ARG A 175 24.97 -18.35 -17.80
N LEU A 176 25.58 -17.42 -18.53
CA LEU A 176 24.96 -16.22 -19.07
C LEU A 176 24.93 -16.35 -20.58
N GLU A 177 23.78 -16.16 -21.19
CA GLU A 177 23.62 -16.10 -22.64
C GLU A 177 23.04 -14.73 -22.99
N PRO A 178 23.53 -14.00 -24.02
CA PRO A 178 22.96 -12.70 -24.36
C PRO A 178 21.47 -12.85 -24.63
N ALA A 179 20.64 -12.21 -23.81
CA ALA A 179 19.24 -12.08 -24.13
C ALA A 179 19.16 -11.19 -25.36
N ASN A 180 18.37 -11.60 -26.36
CA ASN A 180 18.01 -10.64 -27.41
C ASN A 180 17.37 -9.45 -26.69
N ALA A 181 17.88 -8.23 -26.93
CA ALA A 181 17.21 -7.02 -26.50
C ALA A 181 15.72 -7.16 -26.88
N PRO A 182 14.77 -6.87 -25.97
CA PRO A 182 13.36 -7.08 -26.24
C PRO A 182 13.06 -6.42 -27.58
N ALA A 183 12.59 -7.22 -28.54
CA ALA A 183 12.43 -6.77 -29.91
C ALA A 183 11.52 -5.55 -29.86
N SER A 184 12.12 -4.35 -29.99
CA SER A 184 11.52 -3.08 -29.65
C SER A 184 10.10 -3.07 -30.19
N SER A 185 9.10 -3.12 -29.30
CA SER A 185 7.75 -3.53 -29.66
C SER A 185 7.30 -2.68 -30.82
N ASN A 186 7.16 -3.34 -31.99
CA ASN A 186 7.45 -2.68 -33.26
C ASN A 186 6.66 -1.38 -33.36
N LYS A 187 7.38 -0.25 -33.51
CA LYS A 187 6.75 1.05 -33.77
C LYS A 187 5.72 0.81 -34.86
N LEU A 188 4.44 1.01 -34.53
CA LEU A 188 3.37 0.96 -35.51
C LEU A 188 3.52 2.17 -36.43
N GLY A 189 4.43 2.02 -37.39
CA GLY A 189 4.52 2.87 -38.56
C GLY A 189 3.18 2.76 -39.29
N ALA A 190 2.49 3.88 -39.42
CA ALA A 190 1.29 4.00 -40.21
C ALA A 190 1.66 3.91 -41.70
N GLU A 191 1.84 2.68 -42.21
CA GLU A 191 2.21 2.38 -43.58
C GLU A 191 1.04 1.68 -44.30
N ASN A 192 0.07 2.49 -44.78
CA ASN A 192 -1.07 2.13 -45.64
C ASN A 192 -1.25 0.65 -46.03
N SER A 193 -2.20 -0.06 -45.43
CA SER A 193 -2.83 -1.25 -46.01
C SER A 193 -4.26 -1.45 -45.48
N SER A 194 -5.20 -1.69 -46.39
CA SER A 194 -6.62 -1.90 -46.08
C SER A 194 -6.88 -3.28 -45.48
N MET A 195 -7.71 -3.37 -44.44
CA MET A 195 -8.23 -4.67 -43.98
C MET A 195 -9.07 -5.36 -45.06
N SER A 196 -8.81 -6.64 -45.29
CA SER A 196 -9.75 -7.54 -45.97
C SER A 196 -9.48 -9.01 -45.64
N GLY A 197 -10.49 -9.71 -45.14
CA GLY A 197 -10.60 -11.17 -45.25
C GLY A 197 -10.19 -11.97 -44.02
N GLU A 198 -11.07 -12.91 -43.67
CA GLU A 198 -10.85 -14.02 -42.74
C GLU A 198 -9.75 -14.95 -43.27
N ASP A 199 -8.81 -15.43 -42.43
CA ASP A 199 -8.41 -16.85 -42.44
C ASP A 199 -7.56 -17.28 -41.22
N SER A 200 -7.51 -18.59 -40.97
CA SER A 200 -6.99 -19.20 -39.73
C SER A 200 -5.65 -19.96 -39.87
N ILE A 201 -4.77 -19.89 -38.85
CA ILE A 201 -3.57 -20.76 -38.68
C ILE A 201 -3.40 -21.02 -37.16
N ARG A 202 -3.36 -22.22 -36.55
CA ARG A 202 -2.78 -23.56 -36.82
C ARG A 202 -1.27 -23.75 -36.53
N ASN A 203 -0.96 -23.90 -35.24
CA ASN A 203 0.01 -24.81 -34.61
C ASN A 203 1.32 -25.17 -35.37
N SER A 204 2.45 -24.66 -34.88
CA SER A 204 3.78 -25.30 -34.98
C SER A 204 4.67 -24.88 -33.81
N GLY A 205 5.40 -25.82 -33.20
CA GLY A 205 6.22 -25.56 -31.99
C GLY A 205 7.67 -25.14 -32.24
N ARG A 206 8.29 -24.60 -31.17
CA ARG A 206 9.63 -23.98 -31.04
C ARG A 206 9.74 -22.54 -31.57
N GLY A 207 10.21 -21.65 -30.69
CA GLY A 207 10.53 -20.24 -30.96
C GLY A 207 9.51 -19.28 -30.37
N TYR A 208 9.91 -18.51 -29.35
CA TYR A 208 9.08 -17.45 -28.76
C TYR A 208 8.95 -16.27 -29.74
N SER A 209 7.86 -16.22 -30.48
CA SER A 209 7.37 -15.04 -31.22
C SER A 209 5.88 -15.20 -31.58
N GLY A 210 5.09 -15.65 -30.60
CA GLY A 210 3.66 -15.88 -30.78
C GLY A 210 2.83 -14.72 -30.23
N GLU A 211 1.96 -14.16 -31.07
CA GLU A 211 0.91 -13.22 -30.68
C GLU A 211 -0.10 -13.90 -29.74
N ALA A 212 0.22 -13.96 -28.45
CA ALA A 212 -0.78 -14.14 -27.40
C ALA A 212 -1.45 -12.78 -27.17
N HIS A 213 -2.56 -12.52 -27.86
CA HIS A 213 -3.44 -11.42 -27.49
C HIS A 213 -3.84 -11.61 -26.03
N LYS A 214 -3.45 -10.66 -25.17
CA LYS A 214 -3.94 -10.56 -23.79
C LYS A 214 -5.46 -10.44 -23.86
N THR A 215 -6.18 -11.24 -23.09
CA THR A 215 -7.65 -11.29 -23.18
C THR A 215 -8.25 -10.02 -22.57
N ASP A 216 -8.86 -9.20 -23.41
CA ASP A 216 -9.83 -8.14 -23.06
C ASP A 216 -11.12 -8.70 -22.43
N THR A 217 -11.36 -9.99 -22.63
CA THR A 217 -12.51 -10.72 -22.13
C THR A 217 -12.40 -10.93 -20.62
N LEU A 218 -13.04 -10.02 -19.87
CA LEU A 218 -13.31 -10.16 -18.45
C LEU A 218 -14.11 -11.43 -18.15
N THR A 219 -13.80 -12.06 -17.02
CA THR A 219 -14.38 -13.32 -16.52
C THR A 219 -15.88 -13.23 -16.26
N ASN A 220 -16.36 -12.08 -15.81
CA ASN A 220 -17.78 -11.78 -15.73
C ASN A 220 -18.33 -11.35 -17.11
N PRO A 221 -19.29 -12.08 -17.72
CA PRO A 221 -19.88 -11.69 -18.99
C PRO A 221 -20.85 -10.50 -18.86
N GLU A 222 -21.37 -10.22 -17.66
CA GLU A 222 -22.36 -9.15 -17.41
C GLU A 222 -21.73 -7.79 -17.04
N VAL A 223 -20.40 -7.62 -17.22
CA VAL A 223 -19.63 -6.42 -16.83
C VAL A 223 -20.21 -5.11 -17.34
N THR A 224 -20.06 -4.04 -16.55
CA THR A 224 -20.48 -2.70 -16.98
C THR A 224 -19.62 -2.16 -18.12
N ALA A 225 -20.15 -1.14 -18.79
CA ALA A 225 -19.49 -0.46 -19.90
C ALA A 225 -18.13 0.14 -19.49
N GLU A 226 -18.05 0.68 -18.28
CA GLU A 226 -16.88 1.34 -17.72
C GLU A 226 -15.81 0.34 -17.29
N ALA A 227 -16.20 -0.83 -16.77
CA ALA A 227 -15.26 -1.91 -16.43
C ALA A 227 -14.64 -2.51 -17.70
N ARG A 228 -15.44 -2.70 -18.76
CA ARG A 228 -14.92 -3.07 -20.08
C ARG A 228 -13.97 -2.00 -20.63
N ALA A 229 -14.37 -0.74 -20.61
CA ALA A 229 -13.53 0.37 -21.08
C ALA A 229 -12.19 0.45 -20.35
N LEU A 230 -12.17 0.22 -19.04
CA LEU A 230 -10.96 0.14 -18.24
C LEU A 230 -10.07 -1.02 -18.68
N MET A 231 -10.61 -2.23 -18.81
CA MET A 231 -9.84 -3.40 -19.23
C MET A 231 -9.26 -3.24 -20.65
N ASP A 232 -10.08 -2.76 -21.60
CA ASP A 232 -9.66 -2.47 -22.98
C ASP A 232 -8.52 -1.45 -22.99
N TYR A 233 -8.60 -0.41 -22.15
CA TYR A 233 -7.53 0.58 -22.00
C TYR A 233 -6.25 -0.04 -21.42
N LEU A 234 -6.34 -0.81 -20.33
CA LEU A 234 -5.18 -1.49 -19.73
C LEU A 234 -4.48 -2.41 -20.75
N VAL A 235 -5.25 -3.24 -21.47
CA VAL A 235 -4.74 -4.10 -22.55
C VAL A 235 -4.11 -3.27 -23.68
N SER A 236 -4.66 -2.10 -24.00
CA SER A 236 -4.10 -1.22 -25.03
C SER A 236 -2.72 -0.62 -24.68
N GLN A 237 -2.42 -0.44 -23.39
CA GLN A 237 -1.17 0.14 -22.88
C GLN A 237 -0.13 -0.91 -22.49
N TYR A 238 -0.56 -2.13 -22.16
CA TYR A 238 0.31 -3.24 -21.77
C TYR A 238 1.41 -3.52 -22.82
N GLY A 239 2.66 -3.65 -22.39
CA GLY A 239 3.83 -3.78 -23.28
C GLY A 239 4.29 -2.49 -23.99
N LYS A 240 3.75 -1.33 -23.59
CA LYS A 240 4.07 -0.01 -24.18
C LYS A 240 4.29 1.09 -23.14
N LYS A 241 3.58 1.00 -22.01
CA LYS A 241 3.58 1.95 -20.90
C LYS A 241 3.27 1.22 -19.59
N ILE A 242 3.72 1.79 -18.48
CA ILE A 242 3.29 1.43 -17.13
C ILE A 242 2.39 2.53 -16.58
N ILE A 243 1.29 2.18 -15.93
CA ILE A 243 0.36 3.16 -15.35
C ILE A 243 0.77 3.43 -13.89
N SER A 244 0.89 4.71 -13.53
CA SER A 244 1.30 5.11 -12.17
C SER A 244 0.15 4.99 -11.17
N GLY A 245 0.46 4.54 -9.95
CA GLY A 245 -0.50 4.40 -8.86
C GLY A 245 0.09 4.69 -7.49
N GLN A 246 -0.79 5.02 -6.54
CA GLN A 246 -0.42 5.32 -5.15
C GLN A 246 -1.53 4.92 -4.18
N GLN A 247 -1.14 4.32 -3.04
CA GLN A 247 -2.01 4.08 -1.91
C GLN A 247 -2.27 5.37 -1.12
N THR A 248 -3.54 5.61 -0.76
CA THR A 248 -4.05 6.81 -0.05
C THR A 248 -4.06 8.11 -0.87
N LEU A 249 -5.16 8.85 -0.75
CA LEU A 249 -5.32 10.15 -1.42
C LEU A 249 -4.38 11.22 -0.83
N GLU A 250 -3.94 11.05 0.43
CA GLU A 250 -2.98 11.94 1.09
C GLU A 250 -1.60 11.87 0.46
N ASP A 251 -1.16 10.69 0.02
CA ASP A 251 0.10 10.50 -0.72
C ASP A 251 -0.03 10.89 -2.20
N VAL A 252 -1.20 10.69 -2.81
CA VAL A 252 -1.52 11.17 -4.17
C VAL A 252 -1.31 12.68 -4.29
N GLU A 253 -1.82 13.46 -3.34
CA GLU A 253 -1.65 14.92 -3.31
C GLU A 253 -0.19 15.30 -2.97
N TRP A 254 0.49 14.58 -2.08
CA TRP A 254 1.93 14.81 -1.81
C TRP A 254 2.82 14.57 -3.04
N ILE A 255 2.57 13.50 -3.81
CA ILE A 255 3.29 13.22 -5.07
C ILE A 255 3.11 14.36 -6.06
N LYS A 256 1.92 14.96 -6.12
CA LYS A 256 1.66 16.15 -6.96
C LYS A 256 2.53 17.32 -6.55
N GLU A 257 2.69 17.58 -5.26
CA GLU A 257 3.58 18.63 -4.75
C GLU A 257 5.05 18.36 -5.12
N GLN A 258 5.53 17.12 -5.03
CA GLN A 258 6.94 16.79 -5.28
C GLN A 258 7.32 16.70 -6.76
N THR A 259 6.43 16.14 -7.60
CA THR A 259 6.72 15.78 -9.00
C THR A 259 6.09 16.72 -10.02
N GLY A 260 5.04 17.45 -9.63
CA GLY A 260 4.19 18.22 -10.53
C GLY A 260 3.09 17.40 -11.23
N LYS A 261 3.00 16.09 -10.97
CA LYS A 261 2.09 15.14 -11.64
C LYS A 261 1.27 14.35 -10.62
N TYR A 262 0.07 13.92 -11.01
CA TYR A 262 -0.75 13.01 -10.20
C TYR A 262 -0.57 11.57 -10.70
N PRO A 263 -0.52 10.55 -9.83
CA PRO A 263 -0.69 9.17 -10.26
C PRO A 263 -2.00 9.00 -11.03
N ALA A 264 -2.07 8.03 -11.94
CA ALA A 264 -3.27 7.70 -12.69
C ALA A 264 -4.25 6.84 -11.88
N ILE A 265 -3.73 5.95 -11.03
CA ILE A 265 -4.49 5.07 -10.14
C ILE A 265 -4.46 5.63 -8.71
N PHE A 266 -5.63 5.73 -8.09
CA PHE A 266 -5.77 5.85 -6.64
C PHE A 266 -6.13 4.47 -6.09
N SER A 267 -5.27 3.98 -5.19
CA SER A 267 -5.46 2.71 -4.49
C SER A 267 -5.87 2.98 -3.03
N THR A 268 -6.83 2.22 -2.52
CA THR A 268 -7.27 2.30 -1.12
C THR A 268 -7.83 0.96 -0.61
N ASP A 269 -8.46 0.95 0.56
CA ASP A 269 -8.79 -0.24 1.33
C ASP A 269 -10.19 -0.16 1.97
N LEU A 270 -10.95 -1.27 1.92
CA LEU A 270 -12.24 -1.40 2.62
C LEU A 270 -12.16 -1.91 4.06
N MET A 271 -10.96 -2.06 4.63
CA MET A 271 -10.67 -2.52 6.00
C MET A 271 -11.68 -2.00 7.04
N ASP A 272 -11.89 -0.69 7.10
CA ASP A 272 -12.75 -0.03 8.09
C ASP A 272 -14.26 -0.12 7.85
N TYR A 273 -14.68 -0.77 6.75
CA TYR A 273 -16.06 -1.23 6.55
C TYR A 273 -16.29 -2.67 7.03
N SER A 274 -15.24 -3.41 7.43
CA SER A 274 -15.38 -4.77 8.01
C SER A 274 -16.28 -4.70 9.26
N PRO A 275 -17.38 -5.46 9.35
CA PRO A 275 -18.31 -5.39 10.49
C PRO A 275 -17.65 -5.58 11.86
N SER A 276 -16.58 -6.37 11.94
CA SER A 276 -15.79 -6.56 13.17
C SER A 276 -15.06 -5.28 13.63
N ARG A 277 -14.62 -4.42 12.69
CA ARG A 277 -14.02 -3.10 12.98
C ARG A 277 -15.08 -2.05 13.26
N VAL A 278 -16.17 -2.04 12.50
CA VAL A 278 -17.32 -1.13 12.72
C VAL A 278 -17.92 -1.35 14.11
N ALA A 279 -18.00 -2.60 14.58
CA ALA A 279 -18.43 -2.94 15.93
C ALA A 279 -17.50 -2.38 17.05
N ASN A 280 -16.24 -2.09 16.72
CA ASN A 280 -15.26 -1.44 17.60
C ASN A 280 -15.09 0.07 17.28
N GLY A 281 -16.05 0.68 16.56
CA GLY A 281 -16.09 2.13 16.33
C GLY A 281 -15.32 2.62 15.10
N ALA A 282 -14.78 1.73 14.27
CA ALA A 282 -14.19 2.14 12.99
C ALA A 282 -15.23 2.76 12.05
N SER A 283 -14.79 3.70 11.20
CA SER A 283 -15.59 4.29 10.14
C SER A 283 -14.68 4.75 9.01
N SER A 284 -15.20 4.73 7.77
CA SER A 284 -14.42 5.01 6.57
C SER A 284 -15.17 5.92 5.59
N THR A 285 -14.39 6.69 4.82
CA THR A 285 -14.86 7.55 3.72
C THR A 285 -14.15 7.23 2.39
N GLU A 286 -13.53 6.04 2.30
CA GLU A 286 -12.74 5.67 1.12
C GLU A 286 -13.62 5.53 -0.14
N VAL A 287 -14.86 5.04 -0.01
CA VAL A 287 -15.81 4.97 -1.14
C VAL A 287 -16.07 6.36 -1.73
N GLU A 288 -16.26 7.37 -0.88
CA GLU A 288 -16.45 8.76 -1.30
C GLU A 288 -15.21 9.29 -2.03
N LYS A 289 -14.01 9.05 -1.49
CA LYS A 289 -12.74 9.44 -2.12
C LYS A 289 -12.55 8.78 -3.50
N MET A 290 -12.92 7.51 -3.64
CA MET A 290 -12.85 6.76 -4.91
C MET A 290 -13.81 7.33 -5.96
N ILE A 291 -15.03 7.73 -5.55
CA ILE A 291 -15.99 8.39 -6.44
C ILE A 291 -15.46 9.74 -6.92
N GLU A 292 -14.92 10.57 -6.03
CA GLU A 292 -14.31 11.85 -6.42
C GLU A 292 -13.06 11.68 -7.30
N TRP A 293 -12.28 10.62 -7.07
CA TRP A 293 -11.14 10.30 -7.94
C TRP A 293 -11.57 9.87 -9.34
N SER A 294 -12.58 9.00 -9.47
CA SER A 294 -13.12 8.58 -10.77
C SER A 294 -13.70 9.76 -11.56
N LYS A 295 -14.36 10.72 -10.88
CA LYS A 295 -14.81 11.99 -11.49
C LYS A 295 -13.67 12.85 -12.04
N ARG A 296 -12.44 12.72 -11.54
CA ARG A 296 -11.23 13.37 -12.09
C ARG A 296 -10.69 12.65 -13.35
N GLY A 297 -11.36 11.59 -13.82
CA GLY A 297 -10.91 10.72 -14.90
C GLY A 297 -9.93 9.61 -14.45
N GLY A 298 -9.69 9.50 -13.15
CA GLY A 298 -8.72 8.58 -12.58
C GLY A 298 -9.20 7.13 -12.47
N ILE A 299 -8.25 6.20 -12.45
CA ILE A 299 -8.49 4.78 -12.25
C ILE A 299 -8.55 4.47 -10.75
N VAL A 300 -9.42 3.53 -10.36
CA VAL A 300 -9.68 3.17 -8.97
C VAL A 300 -9.25 1.72 -8.71
N SER A 301 -8.42 1.52 -7.69
CA SER A 301 -7.96 0.22 -7.22
C SER A 301 -8.31 0.03 -5.74
N LEU A 302 -8.61 -1.19 -5.33
CA LEU A 302 -9.17 -1.48 -4.02
C LEU A 302 -8.75 -2.84 -3.50
N CYS A 303 -8.09 -2.86 -2.34
CA CYS A 303 -7.89 -4.08 -1.54
C CYS A 303 -8.85 -4.12 -0.34
N TRP A 304 -8.75 -5.19 0.44
CA TRP A 304 -9.49 -5.33 1.69
C TRP A 304 -8.65 -6.07 2.72
N HIS A 305 -8.08 -5.33 3.68
CA HIS A 305 -7.55 -5.95 4.91
C HIS A 305 -8.72 -6.43 5.78
N TRP A 306 -9.27 -7.59 5.43
CA TRP A 306 -10.45 -8.16 6.05
C TRP A 306 -10.17 -8.54 7.50
N ASN A 307 -10.58 -7.69 8.43
CA ASN A 307 -10.45 -7.96 9.86
C ASN A 307 -11.43 -9.07 10.24
N ALA A 308 -10.94 -10.20 10.77
CA ALA A 308 -11.71 -11.45 10.85
C ALA A 308 -13.11 -11.27 11.49
N PRO A 309 -14.13 -12.02 11.04
CA PRO A 309 -15.53 -11.76 11.43
C PRO A 309 -15.82 -11.92 12.94
N LYS A 310 -15.02 -12.77 13.62
CA LYS A 310 -14.96 -13.00 15.07
C LYS A 310 -13.56 -13.51 15.47
N GLY A 311 -13.36 -13.77 16.76
CA GLY A 311 -12.13 -14.41 17.28
C GLY A 311 -10.92 -13.47 17.41
N ILE A 312 -11.12 -12.17 17.22
CA ILE A 312 -10.10 -11.11 17.27
C ILE A 312 -9.83 -10.62 18.71
N GLY A 313 -8.74 -9.85 18.87
CA GLY A 313 -8.34 -9.22 20.13
C GLY A 313 -9.28 -8.15 20.70
N GLY A 314 -8.84 -7.50 21.79
CA GLY A 314 -9.53 -6.42 22.51
C GLY A 314 -8.82 -5.06 22.35
N ASN A 315 -8.62 -4.30 23.44
CA ASN A 315 -7.78 -3.09 23.44
C ASN A 315 -6.45 -3.29 24.20
N GLU A 316 -6.11 -4.54 24.55
CA GLU A 316 -4.97 -4.87 25.41
C GLU A 316 -3.68 -4.98 24.59
N PRO A 317 -2.56 -4.35 25.00
CA PRO A 317 -1.31 -4.36 24.24
C PRO A 317 -0.82 -5.76 23.83
N GLY A 318 -0.57 -5.95 22.55
CA GLY A 318 -0.19 -7.25 21.95
C GLY A 318 -1.36 -8.19 21.66
N ASN A 319 -2.61 -7.79 21.90
CA ASN A 319 -3.83 -8.50 21.54
C ASN A 319 -4.96 -7.51 21.21
N GLU A 320 -4.68 -6.50 20.37
CA GLU A 320 -5.62 -5.45 20.04
C GLU A 320 -6.45 -5.79 18.76
N TRP A 321 -7.71 -5.34 18.69
CA TRP A 321 -8.74 -5.83 17.74
C TRP A 321 -8.48 -5.43 16.28
N TRP A 322 -7.88 -4.25 16.08
CA TRP A 322 -7.57 -3.62 14.80
C TRP A 322 -6.42 -4.31 14.02
N ARG A 323 -5.92 -5.44 14.49
CA ARG A 323 -4.93 -6.29 13.79
C ARG A 323 -5.53 -7.62 13.40
N GLY A 324 -6.82 -7.85 13.67
CA GLY A 324 -7.51 -9.13 13.43
C GLY A 324 -7.62 -9.59 11.97
N PHE A 325 -7.03 -8.87 11.02
CA PHE A 325 -6.74 -9.40 9.68
C PHE A 325 -5.49 -10.30 9.65
N TYR A 326 -4.53 -10.09 10.56
CA TYR A 326 -3.38 -10.98 10.75
C TYR A 326 -3.78 -12.28 11.44
N THR A 327 -3.17 -13.38 11.00
CA THR A 327 -3.30 -14.74 11.56
C THR A 327 -3.01 -14.77 13.06
N ASP A 328 -1.95 -14.10 13.51
CA ASP A 328 -1.56 -14.07 14.94
C ASP A 328 -2.56 -13.32 15.85
N PHE A 329 -3.48 -12.54 15.27
CA PHE A 329 -4.42 -11.67 15.97
C PHE A 329 -5.88 -12.12 15.84
N THR A 330 -6.09 -13.34 15.34
CA THR A 330 -7.41 -13.97 15.33
C THR A 330 -7.34 -15.48 15.58
N THR A 331 -8.42 -16.00 16.16
CA THR A 331 -8.68 -17.45 16.31
C THR A 331 -9.64 -17.98 15.24
N PHE A 332 -9.98 -17.16 14.24
CA PHE A 332 -10.91 -17.52 13.17
C PHE A 332 -10.34 -18.60 12.24
N ASP A 333 -11.11 -19.66 12.02
CA ASP A 333 -10.69 -20.81 11.21
C ASP A 333 -11.48 -20.85 9.89
N VAL A 334 -10.85 -20.36 8.82
CA VAL A 334 -11.45 -20.29 7.48
C VAL A 334 -11.79 -21.66 6.90
N GLU A 335 -10.97 -22.69 7.18
CA GLU A 335 -11.24 -24.06 6.72
C GLU A 335 -12.47 -24.63 7.43
N TYR A 336 -12.57 -24.42 8.75
CA TYR A 336 -13.77 -24.80 9.51
C TYR A 336 -15.01 -24.09 8.98
N ALA A 337 -14.95 -22.78 8.78
CA ALA A 337 -16.07 -21.99 8.26
C ALA A 337 -16.57 -22.54 6.91
N LEU A 338 -15.67 -22.69 5.92
CA LEU A 338 -16.01 -23.16 4.57
C LEU A 338 -16.55 -24.60 4.55
N THR A 339 -16.06 -25.47 5.43
CA THR A 339 -16.51 -26.87 5.53
C THR A 339 -17.82 -27.06 6.31
N HIS A 340 -18.30 -26.02 7.02
CA HIS A 340 -19.50 -26.05 7.84
C HIS A 340 -20.45 -24.88 7.48
N PRO A 341 -21.16 -24.92 6.34
CA PRO A 341 -22.00 -23.80 5.89
C PRO A 341 -23.16 -23.43 6.83
N ASP A 342 -23.63 -24.38 7.65
CA ASP A 342 -24.64 -24.15 8.69
C ASP A 342 -24.05 -23.52 9.99
N SER A 343 -22.73 -23.33 10.06
CA SER A 343 -22.05 -22.75 11.25
C SER A 343 -22.18 -21.24 11.33
N GLU A 344 -22.10 -20.70 12.55
CA GLU A 344 -21.99 -19.26 12.77
C GLU A 344 -20.80 -18.66 12.01
N ASP A 345 -19.66 -19.36 11.98
CA ASP A 345 -18.43 -18.95 11.30
C ASP A 345 -18.66 -18.66 9.81
N TYR A 346 -19.37 -19.55 9.11
CA TYR A 346 -19.76 -19.32 7.72
C TYR A 346 -20.75 -18.17 7.55
N GLN A 347 -21.77 -18.09 8.42
CA GLN A 347 -22.76 -17.01 8.34
C GLN A 347 -22.15 -15.63 8.61
N LEU A 348 -21.15 -15.54 9.49
CA LEU A 348 -20.37 -14.32 9.74
C LEU A 348 -19.44 -13.96 8.57
N LEU A 349 -18.90 -14.96 7.88
CA LEU A 349 -18.11 -14.77 6.66
C LEU A 349 -18.99 -14.19 5.54
N ILE A 350 -20.20 -14.72 5.34
CA ILE A 350 -21.18 -14.17 4.39
C ILE A 350 -21.63 -12.76 4.79
N ARG A 351 -21.91 -12.49 6.08
CA ARG A 351 -22.24 -11.15 6.61
C ARG A 351 -21.21 -10.11 6.19
N ASP A 352 -19.92 -10.44 6.31
CA ASP A 352 -18.85 -9.50 6.01
C ASP A 352 -18.73 -9.25 4.50
N ILE A 353 -18.82 -10.29 3.66
CA ILE A 353 -18.88 -10.15 2.19
C ILE A 353 -20.08 -9.28 1.79
N ASP A 354 -21.25 -9.49 2.39
CA ASP A 354 -22.46 -8.69 2.11
C ASP A 354 -22.31 -7.22 2.55
N ALA A 355 -21.63 -6.96 3.67
CA ALA A 355 -21.35 -5.59 4.14
C ALA A 355 -20.39 -4.84 3.20
N ILE A 356 -19.42 -5.55 2.63
CA ILE A 356 -18.52 -5.04 1.58
C ILE A 356 -19.26 -4.87 0.25
N ALA A 357 -20.18 -5.79 -0.10
CA ALA A 357 -21.00 -5.68 -1.30
C ALA A 357 -21.81 -4.38 -1.33
N VAL A 358 -22.30 -3.90 -0.18
CA VAL A 358 -22.94 -2.57 -0.06
C VAL A 358 -22.01 -1.44 -0.50
N GLN A 359 -20.72 -1.49 -0.17
CA GLN A 359 -19.76 -0.45 -0.54
C GLN A 359 -19.38 -0.52 -2.02
N LEU A 360 -19.12 -1.73 -2.53
CA LEU A 360 -18.87 -1.96 -3.96
C LEU A 360 -20.09 -1.58 -4.82
N LYS A 361 -21.31 -1.79 -4.30
CA LYS A 361 -22.55 -1.38 -4.97
C LYS A 361 -22.66 0.14 -5.10
N ARG A 362 -22.25 0.90 -4.10
CA ARG A 362 -22.19 2.38 -4.17
C ARG A 362 -21.23 2.88 -5.26
N LEU A 363 -20.13 2.15 -5.49
CA LEU A 363 -19.20 2.44 -6.60
C LEU A 363 -19.84 2.11 -7.95
N GLN A 364 -20.52 0.96 -8.07
CA GLN A 364 -21.25 0.61 -9.29
C GLN A 364 -22.37 1.60 -9.62
N ASP A 365 -23.14 2.04 -8.62
CA ASP A 365 -24.24 3.00 -8.80
C ASP A 365 -23.73 4.42 -9.10
N ALA A 366 -22.44 4.68 -8.88
CA ALA A 366 -21.72 5.86 -9.33
C ALA A 366 -20.98 5.67 -10.67
N ASN A 367 -21.18 4.52 -11.36
CA ASN A 367 -20.51 4.10 -12.60
C ASN A 367 -18.97 4.03 -12.48
N VAL A 368 -18.45 3.71 -11.29
CA VAL A 368 -17.00 3.59 -11.03
C VAL A 368 -16.56 2.14 -11.25
N PRO A 369 -15.72 1.83 -12.25
CA PRO A 369 -15.08 0.53 -12.37
C PRO A 369 -13.95 0.39 -11.36
N VAL A 370 -13.73 -0.82 -10.85
CA VAL A 370 -12.81 -1.08 -9.73
C VAL A 370 -11.86 -2.23 -10.07
N LEU A 371 -10.56 -1.99 -9.94
CA LEU A 371 -9.56 -3.05 -9.84
C LEU A 371 -9.67 -3.66 -8.44
N TRP A 372 -10.41 -4.77 -8.33
CA TRP A 372 -10.78 -5.38 -7.05
C TRP A 372 -9.80 -6.50 -6.69
N ARG A 373 -9.01 -6.29 -5.63
CA ARG A 373 -7.94 -7.18 -5.17
C ARG A 373 -8.24 -7.72 -3.76
N PRO A 374 -9.20 -8.63 -3.59
CA PRO A 374 -9.48 -9.25 -2.31
C PRO A 374 -8.48 -10.37 -1.99
N LEU A 375 -8.36 -10.72 -0.71
CA LEU A 375 -7.55 -11.85 -0.23
C LEU A 375 -6.08 -11.76 -0.68
N HIS A 376 -5.50 -10.57 -0.65
CA HIS A 376 -4.13 -10.32 -1.11
C HIS A 376 -3.08 -11.02 -0.22
N GLU A 377 -1.87 -11.19 -0.76
CA GLU A 377 -0.72 -11.84 -0.11
C GLU A 377 -1.01 -13.23 0.50
N ALA A 378 -2.04 -13.93 0.04
CA ALA A 378 -2.54 -15.13 0.72
C ALA A 378 -1.47 -16.22 0.89
N GLU A 379 -0.55 -16.36 -0.06
CA GLU A 379 0.54 -17.34 -0.01
C GLU A 379 1.53 -17.12 1.14
N GLY A 380 1.60 -15.89 1.68
CA GLY A 380 2.41 -15.56 2.85
C GLY A 380 1.81 -16.07 4.17
N ALA A 381 0.52 -16.41 4.19
CA ALA A 381 -0.23 -16.94 5.35
C ALA A 381 -0.22 -16.08 6.63
N TRP A 382 0.37 -14.88 6.60
CA TRP A 382 0.31 -13.89 7.70
C TRP A 382 -1.07 -13.25 7.86
N PHE A 383 -1.93 -13.32 6.83
CA PHE A 383 -3.35 -13.00 6.93
C PHE A 383 -4.21 -14.26 7.07
N TRP A 384 -5.30 -14.18 7.84
CA TRP A 384 -6.08 -15.36 8.24
C TRP A 384 -6.69 -16.14 7.06
N TRP A 385 -6.97 -15.46 5.93
CA TRP A 385 -7.50 -16.11 4.73
C TRP A 385 -6.49 -17.07 4.08
N GLY A 386 -5.19 -16.85 4.27
CA GLY A 386 -4.11 -17.73 3.83
C GLY A 386 -3.64 -18.75 4.88
N ALA A 387 -4.01 -18.56 6.15
CA ALA A 387 -3.51 -19.36 7.30
C ALA A 387 -3.75 -20.88 7.20
N LYS A 388 -4.68 -21.32 6.35
CA LYS A 388 -5.03 -22.73 6.13
C LYS A 388 -4.55 -23.29 4.78
N GLY A 389 -3.66 -22.56 4.10
CA GLY A 389 -3.07 -22.98 2.83
C GLY A 389 -3.96 -22.73 1.61
N PRO A 390 -3.57 -23.26 0.45
CA PRO A 390 -4.13 -22.86 -0.84
C PRO A 390 -5.59 -23.28 -1.05
N GLU A 391 -6.02 -24.46 -0.60
CA GLU A 391 -7.38 -24.96 -0.92
C GLU A 391 -8.50 -24.15 -0.23
N PRO A 392 -8.44 -23.85 1.09
CA PRO A 392 -9.41 -22.95 1.73
C PRO A 392 -9.38 -21.54 1.13
N THR A 393 -8.20 -21.02 0.76
CA THR A 393 -8.05 -19.71 0.10
C THR A 393 -8.81 -19.67 -1.24
N LYS A 394 -8.59 -20.66 -2.10
CA LYS A 394 -9.27 -20.75 -3.41
C LYS A 394 -10.78 -20.92 -3.28
N GLN A 395 -11.22 -21.69 -2.28
CA GLN A 395 -12.65 -21.82 -1.95
C GLN A 395 -13.25 -20.49 -1.50
N LEU A 396 -12.55 -19.73 -0.64
CA LEU A 396 -12.99 -18.40 -0.20
C LEU A 396 -13.03 -17.39 -1.35
N TYR A 397 -12.02 -17.38 -2.23
CA TYR A 397 -11.98 -16.49 -3.40
C TYR A 397 -13.16 -16.76 -4.33
N ARG A 398 -13.47 -18.03 -4.61
CA ARG A 398 -14.62 -18.42 -5.43
C ARG A 398 -15.97 -18.13 -4.77
N LEU A 399 -16.09 -18.36 -3.47
CA LEU A 399 -17.28 -17.97 -2.71
C LEU A 399 -17.52 -16.45 -2.79
N MET A 400 -16.47 -15.65 -2.67
CA MET A 400 -16.56 -14.21 -2.83
C MET A 400 -16.91 -13.81 -4.27
N TYR A 401 -16.34 -14.46 -5.27
CA TYR A 401 -16.68 -14.25 -6.68
C TYR A 401 -18.17 -14.52 -6.94
N ASP A 402 -18.67 -15.69 -6.58
CA ASP A 402 -20.08 -16.06 -6.76
C ASP A 402 -21.01 -15.09 -6.00
N ARG A 403 -20.68 -14.76 -4.75
CA ARG A 403 -21.50 -13.88 -3.90
C ARG A 403 -21.54 -12.44 -4.44
N LEU A 404 -20.40 -11.84 -4.78
CA LEU A 404 -20.34 -10.47 -5.27
C LEU A 404 -20.85 -10.35 -6.72
N THR A 405 -20.38 -11.20 -7.62
CA THR A 405 -20.68 -11.11 -9.05
C THR A 405 -22.05 -11.70 -9.40
N HIS A 406 -22.40 -12.89 -8.90
CA HIS A 406 -23.63 -13.58 -9.33
C HIS A 406 -24.85 -13.26 -8.46
N GLU A 407 -24.68 -13.08 -7.14
CA GLU A 407 -25.79 -12.78 -6.23
C GLU A 407 -26.02 -11.27 -6.04
N HIS A 408 -24.99 -10.50 -5.69
CA HIS A 408 -25.10 -9.02 -5.54
C HIS A 408 -25.08 -8.24 -6.86
N LYS A 409 -24.79 -8.91 -7.99
CA LYS A 409 -24.73 -8.30 -9.33
C LYS A 409 -23.75 -7.11 -9.42
N LEU A 410 -22.58 -7.30 -8.80
CA LEU A 410 -21.44 -6.40 -8.89
C LEU A 410 -20.64 -6.70 -10.17
N ASN A 411 -20.98 -5.93 -11.20
CA ASN A 411 -20.51 -6.04 -12.56
C ASN A 411 -19.46 -4.97 -12.91
N ASN A 412 -19.17 -4.05 -11.99
CA ASN A 412 -18.13 -3.03 -12.15
C ASN A 412 -16.73 -3.49 -11.70
N LEU A 413 -16.60 -4.75 -11.25
CA LEU A 413 -15.37 -5.31 -10.70
C LEU A 413 -14.50 -5.98 -11.78
N ILE A 414 -13.20 -5.68 -11.76
CA ILE A 414 -12.15 -6.40 -12.47
C ILE A 414 -11.33 -7.14 -11.41
N TRP A 415 -11.32 -8.47 -11.45
CA TRP A 415 -10.79 -9.32 -10.40
C TRP A 415 -9.28 -9.47 -10.50
N VAL A 416 -8.57 -8.99 -9.47
CA VAL A 416 -7.11 -9.04 -9.35
C VAL A 416 -6.73 -10.14 -8.36
N TRP A 417 -5.90 -11.09 -8.78
CA TRP A 417 -5.29 -12.11 -7.92
C TRP A 417 -3.86 -11.69 -7.55
N ASN A 418 -3.40 -12.03 -6.35
CA ASN A 418 -2.15 -11.52 -5.78
C ASN A 418 -1.28 -12.65 -5.22
N SER A 419 -0.68 -13.43 -6.12
CA SER A 419 0.24 -14.54 -5.83
C SER A 419 0.74 -15.14 -7.15
N GLU A 420 2.04 -15.44 -7.25
CA GLU A 420 2.64 -16.12 -8.41
C GLU A 420 2.56 -17.65 -8.31
N ARG A 421 2.23 -18.17 -7.12
CA ARG A 421 2.24 -19.59 -6.84
C ARG A 421 1.05 -20.34 -7.44
N LYS A 422 1.38 -21.30 -8.31
CA LYS A 422 0.41 -22.12 -9.05
C LYS A 422 -0.52 -22.95 -8.17
N ASP A 423 -0.07 -23.38 -6.99
CA ASP A 423 -0.91 -24.11 -6.03
C ASP A 423 -2.01 -23.23 -5.42
N TRP A 424 -1.80 -21.92 -5.33
CA TRP A 424 -2.74 -20.94 -4.77
C TRP A 424 -3.70 -20.32 -5.79
N TYR A 425 -3.39 -20.40 -7.09
CA TYR A 425 -4.17 -19.75 -8.15
C TYR A 425 -5.63 -20.23 -8.23
N PRO A 426 -6.65 -19.35 -8.08
CA PRO A 426 -8.06 -19.74 -8.09
C PRO A 426 -8.59 -20.28 -9.43
N GLY A 427 -8.04 -19.83 -10.56
CA GLY A 427 -8.39 -20.28 -11.91
C GLY A 427 -8.60 -19.15 -12.93
N ASP A 428 -8.43 -19.50 -14.22
CA ASP A 428 -8.57 -18.58 -15.36
C ASP A 428 -9.98 -17.95 -15.49
N ASP A 429 -10.99 -18.58 -14.87
CA ASP A 429 -12.42 -18.28 -14.95
C ASP A 429 -12.96 -17.33 -13.88
N VAL A 430 -12.15 -16.96 -12.88
CA VAL A 430 -12.54 -16.03 -11.78
C VAL A 430 -11.51 -14.91 -11.52
N VAL A 431 -10.44 -14.86 -12.31
CA VAL A 431 -9.36 -13.86 -12.22
C VAL A 431 -9.22 -13.14 -13.55
N ASP A 432 -9.18 -11.81 -13.56
CA ASP A 432 -8.95 -11.00 -14.77
C ASP A 432 -7.48 -10.58 -14.91
N ILE A 433 -6.85 -10.19 -13.80
CA ILE A 433 -5.46 -9.70 -13.73
C ILE A 433 -4.71 -10.49 -12.64
N VAL A 434 -3.44 -10.81 -12.86
CA VAL A 434 -2.56 -11.33 -11.80
C VAL A 434 -1.55 -10.28 -11.36
N SER A 435 -1.17 -10.33 -10.09
CA SER A 435 -0.31 -9.33 -9.47
C SER A 435 0.57 -9.91 -8.38
N LEU A 436 1.54 -9.11 -7.95
CA LEU A 436 2.32 -9.31 -6.74
C LEU A 436 2.49 -7.99 -5.99
N ASP A 437 2.84 -8.13 -4.72
CA ASP A 437 3.24 -7.04 -3.82
C ASP A 437 4.74 -7.20 -3.57
N ILE A 438 5.55 -6.18 -3.90
CA ILE A 438 7.02 -6.31 -3.91
C ILE A 438 7.69 -5.16 -3.15
N TYR A 439 8.24 -5.50 -1.99
CA TYR A 439 8.95 -4.58 -1.09
C TYR A 439 10.47 -4.78 -1.19
N ASN A 440 11.07 -4.34 -2.30
CA ASN A 440 12.52 -4.30 -2.48
C ASN A 440 13.19 -3.40 -1.39
N PRO A 441 14.48 -3.60 -1.08
CA PRO A 441 15.21 -2.74 -0.15
C PRO A 441 15.14 -1.26 -0.54
N ALA A 442 15.13 -0.35 0.44
CA ALA A 442 14.99 1.09 0.19
C ALA A 442 16.03 1.62 -0.81
N GLY A 443 15.56 2.19 -1.93
CA GLY A 443 16.40 2.69 -3.03
C GLY A 443 16.78 1.65 -4.09
N ASP A 444 16.36 0.38 -3.95
CA ASP A 444 16.54 -0.67 -4.96
C ASP A 444 15.40 -0.66 -5.98
N TYR A 445 15.59 0.12 -7.04
CA TYR A 445 14.62 0.33 -8.13
C TYR A 445 14.61 -0.78 -9.19
N ASN A 446 15.05 -2.01 -8.84
CA ASN A 446 15.03 -3.16 -9.73
C ASN A 446 13.58 -3.50 -10.18
N PRO A 447 13.36 -3.90 -11.45
CA PRO A 447 12.03 -4.26 -11.97
C PRO A 447 11.51 -5.63 -11.50
N SER A 448 12.27 -6.38 -10.71
CA SER A 448 11.92 -7.70 -10.17
C SER A 448 11.50 -8.68 -11.28
N ILE A 449 12.29 -8.74 -12.36
CA ILE A 449 11.97 -9.47 -13.60
C ILE A 449 11.57 -10.93 -13.38
N ALA A 450 12.22 -11.65 -12.45
CA ALA A 450 11.90 -13.06 -12.17
C ALA A 450 10.45 -13.23 -11.65
N LYS A 451 9.98 -12.29 -10.83
CA LYS A 451 8.59 -12.25 -10.31
C LYS A 451 7.58 -11.90 -11.41
N TYR A 452 7.96 -10.98 -12.30
CA TYR A 452 7.17 -10.69 -13.51
C TYR A 452 7.02 -11.93 -14.41
N GLU A 453 8.13 -12.61 -14.73
CA GLU A 453 8.14 -13.79 -15.59
C GLU A 453 7.41 -14.99 -14.98
N ALA A 454 7.44 -15.15 -13.65
CA ALA A 454 6.65 -16.14 -12.93
C ALA A 454 5.14 -15.90 -13.08
N LEU A 455 4.66 -14.66 -12.91
CA LEU A 455 3.26 -14.29 -13.16
C LEU A 455 2.86 -14.46 -14.64
N VAL A 456 3.70 -14.06 -15.59
CA VAL A 456 3.46 -14.31 -17.03
C VAL A 456 3.31 -15.81 -17.30
N SER A 457 4.17 -16.63 -16.68
CA SER A 457 4.14 -18.10 -16.82
C SER A 457 2.89 -18.72 -16.20
N LEU A 458 2.47 -18.25 -15.02
CA LEU A 458 1.28 -18.72 -14.30
C LEU A 458 0.03 -18.67 -15.19
N VAL A 459 -0.19 -17.54 -15.87
CA VAL A 459 -1.36 -17.30 -16.74
C VAL A 459 -1.11 -17.65 -18.21
N ASN A 460 0.02 -18.31 -18.52
CA ASN A 460 0.44 -18.63 -19.89
C ASN A 460 0.37 -17.42 -20.85
N ASN A 461 0.80 -16.26 -20.35
CA ASN A 461 0.76 -14.95 -21.02
C ASN A 461 -0.62 -14.44 -21.47
N LYS A 462 -1.74 -15.02 -20.98
CA LYS A 462 -3.10 -14.62 -21.40
C LYS A 462 -3.65 -13.40 -20.67
N LYS A 463 -3.30 -13.21 -19.40
CA LYS A 463 -3.81 -12.14 -18.53
C LYS A 463 -2.77 -11.04 -18.32
N LEU A 464 -3.22 -9.88 -17.89
CA LEU A 464 -2.34 -8.77 -17.50
C LEU A 464 -1.59 -9.12 -16.21
N VAL A 465 -0.39 -8.55 -16.07
CA VAL A 465 0.50 -8.73 -14.92
C VAL A 465 0.76 -7.35 -14.31
N ALA A 466 0.53 -7.18 -13.02
CA ALA A 466 0.61 -5.87 -12.36
C ALA A 466 1.36 -5.89 -11.01
N LEU A 467 1.98 -4.77 -10.65
CA LEU A 467 2.64 -4.58 -9.38
C LEU A 467 1.63 -3.88 -8.45
N ALA A 468 0.89 -4.66 -7.68
CA ALA A 468 -0.31 -4.17 -6.97
C ALA A 468 0.01 -3.44 -5.66
N GLU A 469 1.13 -3.80 -5.02
CA GLU A 469 1.81 -2.95 -4.05
C GLU A 469 3.32 -2.93 -4.31
N ASN A 470 3.98 -1.83 -3.98
CA ASN A 470 5.44 -1.77 -3.99
C ASN A 470 6.02 -0.82 -2.94
N GLY A 471 7.27 -1.11 -2.55
CA GLY A 471 8.13 -0.17 -1.86
C GLY A 471 8.80 0.80 -2.85
N PRO A 472 10.09 0.65 -3.18
CA PRO A 472 10.73 1.38 -4.27
C PRO A 472 9.94 1.21 -5.58
N ILE A 473 9.73 2.29 -6.33
CA ILE A 473 9.13 2.22 -7.67
C ILE A 473 10.21 1.75 -8.66
N PRO A 474 9.97 0.73 -9.49
CA PRO A 474 10.91 0.33 -10.52
C PRO A 474 11.30 1.48 -11.46
N ASP A 475 12.58 1.54 -11.82
CA ASP A 475 13.07 2.57 -12.74
C ASP A 475 12.53 2.33 -14.17
N PRO A 476 11.90 3.33 -14.83
CA PRO A 476 11.28 3.15 -16.14
C PRO A 476 12.25 2.89 -17.29
N ASP A 477 13.53 3.26 -17.17
CA ASP A 477 14.54 2.85 -18.15
C ASP A 477 14.85 1.36 -17.97
N ILE A 478 15.07 0.92 -16.73
CA ILE A 478 15.40 -0.47 -16.41
C ILE A 478 14.21 -1.41 -16.71
N LEU A 479 12.96 -0.97 -16.47
CA LEU A 479 11.74 -1.69 -16.87
C LEU A 479 11.75 -2.02 -18.37
N GLN A 480 12.07 -1.04 -19.22
CA GLN A 480 12.13 -1.21 -20.68
C GLN A 480 13.32 -2.07 -21.12
N GLU A 481 14.48 -1.91 -20.49
CA GLU A 481 15.69 -2.71 -20.79
C GLU A 481 15.47 -4.20 -20.52
N TYR A 482 14.82 -4.55 -19.40
CA TYR A 482 14.50 -5.93 -19.04
C TYR A 482 13.28 -6.51 -19.77
N GLY A 483 12.42 -5.67 -20.36
CA GLY A 483 11.11 -6.08 -20.88
C GLY A 483 10.12 -6.49 -19.78
N ALA A 484 10.20 -5.84 -18.62
CA ALA A 484 9.33 -6.08 -17.47
C ALA A 484 8.04 -5.26 -17.61
N ASP A 485 7.14 -5.69 -18.49
CA ASP A 485 5.89 -4.98 -18.83
C ASP A 485 4.81 -5.09 -17.74
N TRP A 486 5.11 -4.63 -16.52
CA TRP A 486 4.12 -4.43 -15.48
C TRP A 486 3.04 -3.44 -15.96
N SER A 487 1.76 -3.84 -15.90
CA SER A 487 0.63 -3.03 -16.38
C SER A 487 0.48 -1.73 -15.62
N PHE A 488 0.72 -1.78 -14.31
CA PHE A 488 0.70 -0.65 -13.39
C PHE A 488 1.57 -0.97 -12.18
N PHE A 489 1.96 0.09 -11.47
CA PHE A 489 2.50 0.02 -10.11
C PHE A 489 1.55 0.73 -9.14
N SER A 490 1.67 0.47 -7.84
CA SER A 490 0.90 1.17 -6.81
C SER A 490 1.69 1.22 -5.50
N THR A 491 2.44 2.29 -5.28
CA THR A 491 3.32 2.40 -4.12
C THR A 491 2.55 2.45 -2.82
N TRP A 492 3.06 1.78 -1.79
CA TRP A 492 2.45 1.80 -0.46
C TRP A 492 2.57 3.15 0.23
N THR A 493 1.79 3.32 1.30
CA THR A 493 1.63 4.59 2.02
C THR A 493 2.77 4.86 3.01
N GLY A 494 2.92 6.12 3.42
CA GLY A 494 3.76 6.48 4.56
C GLY A 494 5.26 6.44 4.25
N GLU A 495 6.04 5.62 4.94
CA GLU A 495 7.51 5.65 4.80
C GLU A 495 7.99 5.23 3.40
N TYR A 496 7.30 4.28 2.75
CA TYR A 496 7.66 3.80 1.41
C TYR A 496 7.63 4.89 0.32
N ILE A 497 6.87 5.97 0.55
CA ILE A 497 6.75 7.10 -0.38
C ILE A 497 7.32 8.43 0.18
N ARG A 498 7.25 8.68 1.50
CA ARG A 498 7.64 9.96 2.12
C ARG A 498 9.01 9.99 2.80
N ASP A 499 9.69 8.86 2.99
CA ASP A 499 10.95 8.82 3.77
C ASP A 499 12.16 9.48 3.08
N GLY A 500 12.08 9.70 1.76
CA GLY A 500 13.16 10.21 0.92
C GLY A 500 14.32 9.23 0.72
N LYS A 501 14.16 7.94 1.06
CA LYS A 501 15.16 6.87 0.92
C LYS A 501 14.63 5.71 0.11
N THR A 502 13.43 5.21 0.43
CA THR A 502 12.76 4.14 -0.29
C THR A 502 12.43 4.57 -1.71
N ASN A 503 11.92 5.78 -1.84
CA ASN A 503 11.85 6.52 -3.10
C ASN A 503 12.44 7.92 -2.86
N THR A 504 13.56 8.23 -3.50
CA THR A 504 14.14 9.59 -3.42
C THR A 504 13.30 10.58 -4.24
N ILE A 505 13.29 11.86 -3.85
CA ILE A 505 12.53 12.90 -4.58
C ILE A 505 12.98 13.03 -6.04
N ASP A 506 14.26 12.82 -6.32
CA ASP A 506 14.80 12.85 -7.69
C ASP A 506 14.37 11.63 -8.50
N HIS A 507 14.26 10.45 -7.86
CA HIS A 507 13.68 9.26 -8.49
C HIS A 507 12.19 9.43 -8.77
N LEU A 508 11.41 9.94 -7.82
CA LEU A 508 9.98 10.23 -8.02
C LEU A 508 9.78 11.22 -9.19
N LYS A 509 10.60 12.26 -9.28
CA LYS A 509 10.58 13.18 -10.43
C LYS A 509 10.95 12.48 -11.73
N LYS A 510 11.98 11.61 -11.75
CA LYS A 510 12.32 10.80 -12.92
C LYS A 510 11.11 9.98 -13.36
N VAL A 511 10.58 9.12 -12.49
CA VAL A 511 9.44 8.24 -12.76
C VAL A 511 8.24 9.02 -13.31
N TYR A 512 7.75 10.02 -12.58
CA TYR A 512 6.52 10.73 -12.93
C TYR A 512 6.65 11.69 -14.12
N GLN A 513 7.86 11.94 -14.62
CA GLN A 513 8.12 12.78 -15.80
C GLN A 513 8.65 11.96 -16.99
N HIS A 514 8.70 10.63 -16.87
CA HIS A 514 9.22 9.74 -17.90
C HIS A 514 8.12 9.33 -18.87
N ASP A 515 8.38 9.44 -20.19
CA ASP A 515 7.42 9.14 -21.25
C ASP A 515 6.79 7.73 -21.15
N TYR A 516 7.44 6.75 -20.51
CA TYR A 516 6.92 5.39 -20.32
C TYR A 516 5.84 5.27 -19.23
N VAL A 517 5.73 6.27 -18.35
CA VAL A 517 4.86 6.25 -17.16
C VAL A 517 3.62 7.12 -17.37
N ILE A 518 2.43 6.52 -17.44
CA ILE A 518 1.17 7.24 -17.59
C ILE A 518 0.76 7.86 -16.25
N THR A 519 0.54 9.18 -16.25
CA THR A 519 -0.01 9.96 -15.12
C THR A 519 -1.47 10.35 -15.36
N LEU A 520 -2.17 10.92 -14.36
CA LEU A 520 -3.59 11.27 -14.46
C LEU A 520 -3.94 12.14 -15.67
N ASP A 521 -3.10 13.12 -15.98
CA ASP A 521 -3.29 14.06 -17.10
C ASP A 521 -3.03 13.44 -18.49
N GLU A 522 -2.56 12.19 -18.53
CA GLU A 522 -2.32 11.41 -19.75
C GLU A 522 -3.39 10.31 -19.97
N LEU A 523 -4.29 10.10 -19.01
CA LEU A 523 -5.46 9.25 -19.20
C LEU A 523 -6.43 9.87 -20.23
N PRO A 524 -7.15 9.04 -21.03
CA PRO A 524 -8.18 9.56 -21.93
C PRO A 524 -9.26 10.31 -21.14
N ALA A 525 -9.51 11.58 -21.47
CA ALA A 525 -10.52 12.41 -20.82
C ALA A 525 -11.96 11.85 -20.92
N ASN A 526 -12.17 10.86 -21.79
CA ASN A 526 -13.41 10.13 -22.02
C ASN A 526 -13.30 8.62 -21.73
N LEU A 527 -12.34 8.18 -20.91
CA LEU A 527 -12.05 6.78 -20.60
C LEU A 527 -13.31 5.96 -20.26
N TYR A 528 -14.25 6.55 -19.50
CA TYR A 528 -15.50 5.88 -19.10
C TYR A 528 -16.75 6.36 -19.86
N SER A 529 -16.67 7.42 -20.67
CA SER A 529 -17.86 8.16 -21.14
C SER A 529 -18.25 7.90 -22.61
N ASN A 530 -17.75 6.82 -23.23
CA ASN A 530 -17.91 6.58 -24.67
C ASN A 530 -18.32 5.14 -25.08
N PHE A 531 -18.82 4.32 -24.15
CA PHE A 531 -19.39 3.01 -24.47
C PHE A 531 -20.93 3.06 -24.60
N ASP A 532 -21.38 3.62 -25.73
CA ASP A 532 -22.72 3.32 -26.25
C ASP A 532 -22.81 1.79 -26.44
N GLY A 533 -23.59 1.12 -25.59
CA GLY A 533 -23.67 -0.35 -25.48
C GLY A 533 -24.28 -1.09 -26.67
N LYS A 534 -23.75 -0.88 -27.88
CA LYS A 534 -24.03 -1.68 -29.07
C LYS A 534 -23.19 -2.95 -29.05
N ALA A 535 -23.62 -3.89 -28.22
CA ALA A 535 -23.46 -5.30 -28.58
C ALA A 535 -24.09 -5.51 -29.98
N ASP A 536 -23.39 -6.24 -30.86
CA ASP A 536 -23.87 -6.58 -32.21
C ASP A 536 -24.98 -7.65 -32.13
N HIS A 537 -26.13 -7.27 -31.58
CA HIS A 537 -27.34 -8.08 -31.60
C HIS A 537 -28.14 -7.80 -32.87
N ARG A 538 -28.03 -8.75 -33.79
CA ARG A 538 -28.89 -8.85 -34.99
C ARG A 538 -30.36 -9.05 -34.58
N GLU A 539 -31.25 -8.36 -35.30
CA GLU A 539 -32.73 -8.46 -35.28
C GLU A 539 -33.40 -8.01 -33.97
N SER A 540 -34.36 -7.09 -33.93
CA SER A 540 -35.55 -6.96 -34.78
C SER A 540 -36.24 -5.59 -34.59
N THR A 541 -37.02 -5.15 -35.57
CA THR A 541 -37.71 -3.84 -35.61
C THR A 541 -38.89 -3.71 -34.63
N GLY A 542 -39.05 -2.53 -34.00
CA GLY A 542 -40.26 -2.16 -33.27
C GLY A 542 -40.24 -0.73 -32.73
N GLU A 543 -40.75 0.24 -33.50
CA GLU A 543 -41.03 1.61 -33.05
C GLU A 543 -42.17 1.65 -32.04
N ILE A 544 -42.07 2.45 -30.97
CA ILE A 544 -43.14 3.35 -30.47
C ILE A 544 -42.49 4.59 -29.83
N GLU A 545 -42.86 5.79 -30.30
CA GLU A 545 -42.56 7.07 -29.62
C GLU A 545 -43.54 7.34 -28.46
N GLY A 546 -43.07 7.99 -27.39
CA GLY A 546 -43.90 8.45 -26.27
C GLY A 546 -43.19 9.55 -25.49
N ASN A 547 -43.85 10.70 -25.34
CA ASN A 547 -43.21 12.00 -25.10
C ASN A 547 -43.61 12.64 -23.75
N GLU A 548 -42.80 13.61 -23.27
CA GLU A 548 -43.14 14.66 -22.26
C GLU A 548 -43.52 14.23 -20.82
N GLN A 549 -43.33 15.00 -19.75
CA GLN A 549 -42.49 16.15 -19.33
C GLN A 549 -42.88 16.52 -17.87
N ASN A 550 -42.07 17.36 -17.21
CA ASN A 550 -42.28 18.11 -15.95
C ASN A 550 -41.59 17.54 -14.69
N GLU A 551 -40.47 18.13 -14.25
CA GLU A 551 -40.29 19.45 -13.61
C GLU A 551 -40.49 19.41 -12.09
N HIS A 552 -39.36 19.44 -11.35
CA HIS A 552 -39.25 20.23 -10.13
C HIS A 552 -37.82 20.74 -9.96
N ALA A 553 -37.66 22.06 -9.88
CA ALA A 553 -36.41 22.73 -9.58
C ALA A 553 -36.30 22.99 -8.07
N GLY A 554 -35.10 22.89 -7.50
CA GLY A 554 -34.87 23.16 -6.08
C GLY A 554 -33.39 23.00 -5.68
N ASP A 555 -32.71 24.14 -5.61
CA ASP A 555 -31.44 24.42 -4.91
C ASP A 555 -30.16 23.63 -5.27
N SER A 556 -29.24 24.38 -5.88
CA SER A 556 -27.84 24.01 -6.04
C SER A 556 -27.07 24.08 -4.72
N TYR A 557 -26.34 23.02 -4.38
CA TYR A 557 -25.15 23.09 -3.55
C TYR A 557 -23.98 22.48 -4.31
N GLY A 558 -23.06 23.34 -4.79
CA GLY A 558 -21.79 22.88 -5.31
C GLY A 558 -20.85 22.47 -4.17
N SER A 559 -20.06 21.43 -4.38
CA SER A 559 -18.90 21.12 -3.55
C SER A 559 -17.82 20.47 -4.39
N SER A 560 -16.78 21.26 -4.68
CA SER A 560 -15.43 20.78 -4.90
C SER A 560 -14.71 20.80 -3.55
N SER A 561 -14.09 19.69 -3.13
CA SER A 561 -13.34 19.65 -1.88
C SER A 561 -11.96 19.01 -2.05
N GLU A 562 -10.92 19.84 -1.97
CA GLU A 562 -9.52 19.43 -1.81
C GLU A 562 -9.31 18.71 -0.46
N ILE A 563 -8.26 17.88 -0.32
CA ILE A 563 -7.83 17.42 1.00
C ILE A 563 -7.35 18.62 1.81
N GLN A 564 -8.04 18.90 2.91
CA GLN A 564 -7.71 20.00 3.79
C GLN A 564 -6.67 19.62 4.85
N ASN A 565 -5.39 19.85 4.53
CA ASN A 565 -4.32 19.90 5.53
C ASN A 565 -4.27 21.27 6.27
N SER A 566 -5.02 22.25 5.77
CA SER A 566 -5.24 23.57 6.33
C SER A 566 -6.58 24.11 5.81
N PHE A 567 -7.03 25.28 6.29
CA PHE A 567 -8.27 25.91 5.83
C PHE A 567 -8.01 27.24 5.11
N THR A 568 -8.71 27.45 3.98
CA THR A 568 -8.50 28.62 3.12
C THR A 568 -8.80 29.94 3.84
N ASP A 569 -9.65 29.90 4.86
CA ASP A 569 -10.08 31.03 5.67
C ASP A 569 -9.29 31.22 6.98
N ILE A 570 -8.26 30.38 7.23
CA ILE A 570 -7.29 30.60 8.33
C ILE A 570 -5.94 31.15 7.84
N GLU A 571 -5.79 31.42 6.54
CA GLU A 571 -4.55 32.03 6.03
C GLU A 571 -4.32 33.42 6.63
N GLY A 572 -3.11 33.65 7.16
CA GLY A 572 -2.80 34.85 7.95
C GLY A 572 -3.58 35.02 9.26
N HIS A 573 -4.40 34.05 9.68
CA HIS A 573 -5.14 34.10 10.95
C HIS A 573 -4.21 33.79 12.13
N TRP A 574 -4.38 34.50 13.24
CA TRP A 574 -3.50 34.40 14.42
C TRP A 574 -3.48 33.00 15.05
N ALA A 575 -4.55 32.21 14.88
CA ALA A 575 -4.67 30.87 15.41
C ALA A 575 -4.30 29.76 14.39
N LYS A 576 -3.81 30.11 13.19
CA LYS A 576 -3.59 29.16 12.08
C LYS A 576 -2.85 27.89 12.53
N SER A 577 -1.66 28.04 13.10
CA SER A 577 -0.83 26.90 13.52
C SER A 577 -1.43 26.09 14.68
N ASP A 578 -2.23 26.70 15.54
CA ASP A 578 -2.95 25.98 16.60
C ASP A 578 -4.14 25.19 16.04
N ILE A 579 -4.82 25.72 15.01
CA ILE A 579 -5.90 25.03 14.30
C ILE A 579 -5.35 23.86 13.48
N GLU A 580 -4.26 24.06 12.74
CA GLU A 580 -3.58 23.00 11.96
C GLU A 580 -3.04 21.88 12.87
N LEU A 581 -2.42 22.23 14.01
CA LEU A 581 -1.99 21.24 15.00
C LEU A 581 -3.17 20.42 15.53
N MET A 582 -4.28 21.08 15.89
CA MET A 582 -5.46 20.42 16.45
C MET A 582 -6.27 19.63 15.41
N LEU A 583 -6.12 19.96 14.12
CA LEU A 583 -6.59 19.17 12.98
C LEU A 583 -5.76 17.90 12.81
N ASN A 584 -4.43 18.02 12.82
CA ASN A 584 -3.50 16.89 12.70
C ASN A 584 -3.64 15.89 13.87
N GLN A 585 -3.99 16.39 15.07
CA GLN A 585 -4.32 15.57 16.25
C GLN A 585 -5.77 15.03 16.23
N LYS A 586 -6.52 15.24 15.14
CA LYS A 586 -7.92 14.80 14.93
C LYS A 586 -8.91 15.32 15.97
N VAL A 587 -8.57 16.40 16.69
CA VAL A 587 -9.42 17.02 17.72
C VAL A 587 -10.45 17.95 17.08
N VAL A 588 -10.05 18.74 16.08
CA VAL A 588 -10.94 19.66 15.34
C VAL A 588 -11.00 19.34 13.86
N PHE A 589 -12.14 19.67 13.25
CA PHE A 589 -12.39 19.57 11.81
C PHE A 589 -13.06 20.86 11.30
N GLY A 590 -13.02 21.08 9.99
CA GLY A 590 -13.68 22.19 9.33
C GLY A 590 -15.20 22.08 9.29
N ILE A 591 -15.82 23.08 8.66
CA ILE A 591 -17.27 23.12 8.39
C ILE A 591 -17.62 22.68 6.95
N GLY A 592 -16.62 22.23 6.18
CA GLY A 592 -16.74 21.84 4.76
C GLY A 592 -16.19 22.89 3.80
N ASN A 593 -16.14 22.57 2.50
CA ASN A 593 -15.81 23.47 1.39
C ASN A 593 -14.54 24.34 1.57
N GLY A 594 -13.46 23.80 2.15
CA GLY A 594 -12.24 24.57 2.34
C GLY A 594 -12.15 25.34 3.67
N GLN A 595 -13.18 25.32 4.53
CA GLN A 595 -13.33 26.34 5.60
C GLN A 595 -13.34 25.79 7.03
N PHE A 596 -12.76 26.58 7.94
CA PHE A 596 -12.79 26.38 9.38
C PHE A 596 -13.82 27.27 10.10
N ALA A 597 -14.12 28.44 9.54
CA ALA A 597 -14.85 29.55 10.12
C ALA A 597 -14.27 30.04 11.48
N PRO A 598 -13.00 30.51 11.52
CA PRO A 598 -12.30 30.81 12.78
C PRO A 598 -12.99 31.86 13.65
N ASN A 599 -13.60 32.86 13.03
CA ASN A 599 -14.27 33.98 13.71
C ASN A 599 -15.77 33.72 13.94
N HIS A 600 -16.30 32.53 13.59
CA HIS A 600 -17.70 32.19 13.86
C HIS A 600 -17.87 31.79 15.33
N PRO A 601 -18.90 32.29 16.04
CA PRO A 601 -19.20 31.85 17.40
C PRO A 601 -19.40 30.33 17.49
N ILE A 602 -18.79 29.70 18.49
CA ILE A 602 -18.91 28.25 18.69
C ILE A 602 -20.24 27.90 19.38
N THR A 603 -20.88 26.84 18.91
CA THR A 603 -22.11 26.30 19.49
C THR A 603 -21.84 25.28 20.60
N ARG A 604 -22.84 25.06 21.45
CA ARG A 604 -22.81 24.05 22.53
C ARG A 604 -22.56 22.62 22.01
N ALA A 605 -23.07 22.27 20.83
CA ALA A 605 -22.80 20.99 20.20
C ALA A 605 -21.33 20.86 19.75
N GLU A 606 -20.80 21.86 19.04
CA GLU A 606 -19.42 21.83 18.55
C GLU A 606 -18.39 21.75 19.69
N ILE A 607 -18.55 22.54 20.76
CA ILE A 607 -17.62 22.46 21.89
C ILE A 607 -17.72 21.12 22.64
N SER A 608 -18.89 20.51 22.69
CA SER A 608 -19.05 19.18 23.31
C SER A 608 -18.33 18.10 22.51
N VAL A 609 -18.40 18.16 21.18
CA VAL A 609 -17.64 17.25 20.30
C VAL A 609 -16.14 17.49 20.41
N LEU A 610 -15.70 18.75 20.50
CA LEU A 610 -14.29 19.10 20.74
C LEU A 610 -13.79 18.54 22.07
N ILE A 611 -14.54 18.71 23.16
CA ILE A 611 -14.17 18.16 24.48
C ILE A 611 -14.13 16.63 24.44
N ALA A 612 -15.13 15.98 23.85
CA ALA A 612 -15.16 14.52 23.70
C ALA A 612 -13.89 13.98 23.04
N ARG A 613 -13.52 14.56 21.88
CA ARG A 613 -12.30 14.18 21.15
C ARG A 613 -11.03 14.52 21.91
N ALA A 614 -10.97 15.70 22.51
CA ALA A 614 -9.79 16.19 23.24
C ALA A 614 -9.39 15.22 24.37
N ILE A 615 -10.34 14.81 25.22
CA ILE A 615 -10.08 13.88 26.33
C ILE A 615 -10.37 12.41 26.01
N GLY A 616 -10.45 12.04 24.73
CA GLY A 616 -10.55 10.64 24.29
C GLY A 616 -11.80 9.90 24.77
N LEU A 617 -12.94 10.57 24.88
CA LEU A 617 -14.20 9.94 25.27
C LEU A 617 -14.86 9.25 24.07
N ASP A 618 -15.09 7.94 24.19
CA ASP A 618 -15.85 7.16 23.23
C ASP A 618 -17.29 7.69 23.09
N SER A 619 -17.71 7.88 21.84
CA SER A 619 -19.07 8.32 21.49
C SER A 619 -20.10 7.30 21.97
N GLN A 620 -20.98 7.70 22.89
CA GLN A 620 -21.99 6.80 23.46
C GLN A 620 -23.27 6.74 22.60
N PRO A 621 -24.01 5.62 22.59
CA PRO A 621 -25.30 5.54 21.89
C PRO A 621 -26.31 6.55 22.45
N ALA A 622 -26.80 7.47 21.62
CA ALA A 622 -27.71 8.53 22.04
C ALA A 622 -29.02 7.97 22.64
N THR A 623 -29.15 8.08 23.96
CA THR A 623 -30.27 7.56 24.75
C THR A 623 -31.55 8.36 24.51
N GLY A 624 -31.41 9.64 24.11
CA GLY A 624 -32.49 10.62 24.08
C GLY A 624 -32.57 11.45 25.36
N ARG A 625 -31.45 11.62 26.08
CA ARG A 625 -31.32 12.41 27.31
C ARG A 625 -31.88 13.84 27.20
N PHE A 626 -31.79 14.44 26.01
CA PHE A 626 -32.29 15.78 25.73
C PHE A 626 -33.30 15.75 24.58
N SER A 627 -34.41 16.48 24.76
CA SER A 627 -35.57 16.46 23.86
C SER A 627 -35.34 17.11 22.49
N ASP A 628 -34.32 17.97 22.37
CA ASP A 628 -33.93 18.71 21.18
C ASP A 628 -32.64 18.18 20.52
N VAL A 629 -32.13 17.04 20.99
CA VAL A 629 -30.99 16.33 20.38
C VAL A 629 -31.52 15.07 19.69
N ALA A 630 -31.66 15.14 18.36
CA ALA A 630 -32.02 13.97 17.57
C ALA A 630 -30.92 12.90 17.66
N LYS A 631 -31.31 11.64 17.85
CA LYS A 631 -30.37 10.51 18.02
C LYS A 631 -29.42 10.29 16.84
N THR A 632 -29.83 10.75 15.66
CA THR A 632 -29.08 10.68 14.40
C THR A 632 -28.23 11.93 14.11
N SER A 633 -28.26 12.95 14.96
CA SER A 633 -27.38 14.12 14.80
C SER A 633 -25.92 13.71 14.97
N TRP A 634 -25.03 14.24 14.13
CA TRP A 634 -23.59 13.96 14.14
C TRP A 634 -22.90 14.22 15.50
N TYR A 635 -23.47 15.11 16.31
CA TYR A 635 -22.99 15.45 17.66
C TYR A 635 -23.62 14.60 18.79
N ALA A 636 -24.63 13.77 18.50
CA ALA A 636 -25.50 13.22 19.54
C ALA A 636 -24.76 12.30 20.52
N GLY A 637 -23.89 11.40 20.02
CA GLY A 637 -23.14 10.48 20.88
C GLY A 637 -21.99 11.12 21.65
N ALA A 638 -21.40 12.20 21.12
CA ALA A 638 -20.44 13.02 21.84
C ALA A 638 -21.10 13.86 22.95
N ILE A 639 -22.30 14.40 22.71
CA ILE A 639 -23.12 15.06 23.73
C ILE A 639 -23.50 14.07 24.84
N GLU A 640 -23.89 12.84 24.49
CA GLU A 640 -24.20 11.79 25.46
C GLU A 640 -22.97 11.49 26.34
N ALA A 641 -21.82 11.17 25.73
CA ALA A 641 -20.56 10.89 26.44
C ALA A 641 -20.15 12.02 27.39
N VAL A 642 -20.12 13.27 26.93
CA VAL A 642 -19.69 14.44 27.74
C VAL A 642 -20.76 14.88 28.75
N SER A 643 -22.00 14.40 28.62
CA SER A 643 -23.04 14.60 29.65
C SER A 643 -22.95 13.56 30.77
N GLU A 644 -22.47 12.35 30.49
CA GLU A 644 -22.26 11.31 31.51
C GLU A 644 -21.10 11.62 32.46
N THR A 645 -20.07 12.34 31.97
CA THR A 645 -18.98 12.85 32.80
C THR A 645 -19.38 14.04 33.69
N GLY A 646 -20.56 14.64 33.43
CA GLY A 646 -21.02 15.85 34.13
C GLY A 646 -20.34 17.15 33.69
N ILE A 647 -19.47 17.11 32.67
CA ILE A 647 -18.79 18.31 32.15
C ILE A 647 -19.84 19.26 31.54
N VAL A 648 -20.66 18.75 30.60
CA VAL A 648 -21.78 19.50 30.03
C VAL A 648 -23.10 19.00 30.64
N GLY A 649 -24.08 19.89 30.75
CA GLY A 649 -25.45 19.54 31.13
C GLY A 649 -26.48 20.30 30.30
N GLY A 650 -27.69 19.77 30.28
CA GLY A 650 -28.86 20.44 29.70
C GLY A 650 -29.53 21.43 30.67
N TYR A 651 -30.61 22.03 30.19
CA TYR A 651 -31.44 22.99 30.90
C TYR A 651 -32.57 22.28 31.66
N ALA A 652 -33.20 22.99 32.61
CA ALA A 652 -34.24 22.44 33.48
C ALA A 652 -35.54 22.05 32.75
N ASP A 653 -35.70 22.44 31.50
CA ASP A 653 -36.81 22.05 30.61
C ASP A 653 -36.55 20.74 29.85
N GLY A 654 -35.39 20.11 30.03
CA GLY A 654 -34.99 18.89 29.31
C GLY A 654 -34.43 19.13 27.91
N THR A 655 -34.02 20.37 27.59
CA THR A 655 -33.29 20.71 26.37
C THR A 655 -31.77 20.76 26.59
N PHE A 656 -31.01 20.57 25.52
CA PHE A 656 -29.56 20.79 25.47
C PHE A 656 -29.19 22.13 24.83
N GLN A 657 -30.02 22.60 23.91
CA GLN A 657 -29.81 23.77 23.04
C GLN A 657 -28.52 23.65 22.21
N PRO A 658 -28.41 22.63 21.32
CA PRO A 658 -27.17 22.31 20.61
C PRO A 658 -26.61 23.47 19.78
N ASN A 659 -27.48 24.29 19.19
CA ASN A 659 -27.11 25.41 18.34
C ASN A 659 -26.90 26.74 19.09
N ALA A 660 -27.11 26.79 20.41
CA ALA A 660 -26.89 28.01 21.17
C ALA A 660 -25.39 28.28 21.33
N GLN A 661 -25.00 29.56 21.20
CA GLN A 661 -23.61 30.01 21.27
C GLN A 661 -23.08 30.03 22.71
N VAL A 662 -21.77 29.84 22.86
CA VAL A 662 -21.10 29.71 24.16
C VAL A 662 -20.41 31.01 24.56
N THR A 663 -20.72 31.55 25.73
CA THR A 663 -20.04 32.73 26.28
C THR A 663 -18.69 32.38 26.92
N ARG A 664 -17.81 33.38 27.08
CA ARG A 664 -16.50 33.21 27.73
C ARG A 664 -16.58 32.68 29.16
N GLU A 665 -17.59 33.08 29.94
CA GLU A 665 -17.81 32.49 31.27
C GLU A 665 -18.32 31.03 31.20
N GLN A 666 -19.10 30.65 30.19
CA GLN A 666 -19.53 29.26 29.99
C GLN A 666 -18.36 28.37 29.57
N MET A 667 -17.48 28.86 28.68
CA MET A 667 -16.26 28.14 28.28
C MET A 667 -15.35 27.88 29.47
N ALA A 668 -15.20 28.85 30.38
CA ALA A 668 -14.44 28.67 31.63
C ALA A 668 -15.01 27.52 32.49
N VAL A 669 -16.33 27.44 32.64
CA VAL A 669 -17.00 26.35 33.36
C VAL A 669 -16.76 24.98 32.69
N LEU A 670 -16.83 24.90 31.36
CA LEU A 670 -16.57 23.64 30.66
C LEU A 670 -15.12 23.16 30.84
N ILE A 671 -14.15 24.08 30.78
CA ILE A 671 -12.72 23.76 30.96
C ILE A 671 -12.44 23.34 32.42
N ALA A 672 -12.91 24.09 33.41
CA ALA A 672 -12.74 23.74 34.83
C ALA A 672 -13.35 22.36 35.16
N ARG A 673 -14.55 22.07 34.64
CA ARG A 673 -15.17 20.74 34.83
C ARG A 673 -14.40 19.63 34.12
N THR A 674 -13.80 19.90 32.97
CA THR A 674 -12.96 18.91 32.26
C THR A 674 -11.70 18.61 33.07
N MET A 675 -11.08 19.63 33.67
CA MET A 675 -9.95 19.46 34.62
C MET A 675 -10.38 18.64 35.85
N ALA A 676 -11.55 18.93 36.42
CA ALA A 676 -12.08 18.21 37.57
C ALA A 676 -12.38 16.73 37.26
N TYR A 677 -13.00 16.46 36.11
CA TYR A 677 -13.29 15.10 35.64
C TYR A 677 -12.01 14.28 35.41
N THR A 678 -10.98 14.90 34.81
CA THR A 678 -9.67 14.26 34.57
C THR A 678 -8.76 14.27 35.80
N GLY A 679 -9.22 14.73 36.97
CA GLY A 679 -8.47 14.74 38.23
C GLY A 679 -7.38 15.81 38.36
N HIS A 680 -7.29 16.75 37.42
CA HIS A 680 -6.27 17.80 37.34
C HIS A 680 -6.72 19.11 38.00
N ASN A 681 -7.22 19.04 39.24
CA ASN A 681 -7.69 20.22 39.99
C ASN A 681 -6.52 21.07 40.55
N PRO A 682 -6.39 22.36 40.19
CA PRO A 682 -5.35 23.25 40.70
C PRO A 682 -5.63 23.70 42.15
N ALA A 683 -4.57 23.79 42.96
CA ALA A 683 -4.64 24.36 44.30
C ALA A 683 -4.64 25.91 44.27
N VAL A 684 -5.76 26.51 43.84
CA VAL A 684 -5.87 27.97 43.68
C VAL A 684 -6.05 28.68 45.01
N THR A 685 -5.06 29.48 45.41
CA THR A 685 -5.02 30.22 46.68
C THR A 685 -5.21 31.73 46.53
N GLY A 686 -5.43 32.23 45.31
CA GLY A 686 -5.57 33.65 44.99
C GLY A 686 -6.81 33.97 44.15
N ASN A 687 -7.18 35.26 44.10
CA ASN A 687 -8.28 35.76 43.27
C ASN A 687 -7.74 36.39 41.97
N SER A 688 -7.38 35.53 41.01
CA SER A 688 -6.94 35.89 39.65
C SER A 688 -8.01 36.66 38.86
N LEU A 689 -9.28 36.53 39.22
CA LEU A 689 -10.39 37.27 38.60
C LEU A 689 -10.43 38.75 39.05
N ALA A 690 -10.00 39.07 40.28
CA ALA A 690 -10.07 40.44 40.83
C ALA A 690 -9.24 41.50 40.08
N ARG A 691 -8.30 41.09 39.20
CA ARG A 691 -7.52 42.02 38.36
C ARG A 691 -8.32 42.64 37.21
N PHE A 692 -9.45 42.04 36.84
CA PHE A 692 -10.26 42.48 35.72
C PHE A 692 -11.32 43.48 36.17
N ALA A 693 -11.45 44.62 35.47
CA ALA A 693 -12.39 45.70 35.80
C ALA A 693 -13.85 45.26 35.71
N ASP A 694 -14.16 44.26 34.88
CA ASP A 694 -15.47 43.66 34.67
C ASP A 694 -15.72 42.39 35.49
N ASN A 695 -14.91 42.10 36.53
CA ASN A 695 -15.06 40.92 37.37
C ASN A 695 -16.49 40.74 37.95
N SER A 696 -17.18 41.84 38.23
CA SER A 696 -18.57 41.86 38.72
C SER A 696 -19.62 41.50 37.67
N SER A 697 -19.23 41.41 36.39
CA SER A 697 -20.08 40.94 35.28
C SER A 697 -20.02 39.42 35.09
N VAL A 698 -19.10 38.73 35.75
CA VAL A 698 -19.08 37.25 35.81
C VAL A 698 -20.29 36.80 36.61
N SER A 699 -21.06 35.86 36.08
CA SER A 699 -22.19 35.28 36.80
C SER A 699 -21.73 34.62 38.10
N PRO A 700 -22.48 34.72 39.23
CA PRO A 700 -22.11 34.08 40.49
C PRO A 700 -21.87 32.57 40.41
N TRP A 701 -22.54 31.88 39.47
CA TRP A 701 -22.36 30.44 39.23
C TRP A 701 -21.07 30.09 38.47
N ALA A 702 -20.42 31.05 37.82
CA ALA A 702 -19.18 30.88 37.07
C ALA A 702 -17.95 31.42 37.81
N THR A 703 -18.11 32.16 38.91
CA THR A 703 -17.04 32.93 39.56
C THR A 703 -15.87 32.06 40.03
N ALA A 704 -16.14 30.85 40.55
CA ALA A 704 -15.10 29.92 40.99
C ALA A 704 -14.31 29.37 39.79
N ASP A 705 -15.01 28.75 38.85
CA ASP A 705 -14.47 28.14 37.63
C ASP A 705 -13.66 29.16 36.78
N VAL A 706 -14.17 30.39 36.63
CA VAL A 706 -13.46 31.49 35.96
C VAL A 706 -12.16 31.83 36.70
N ASN A 707 -12.19 31.95 38.04
CA ASN A 707 -10.97 32.20 38.81
C ASN A 707 -9.95 31.06 38.66
N GLU A 708 -10.43 29.82 38.54
CA GLU A 708 -9.62 28.61 38.39
C GLU A 708 -8.86 28.55 37.06
N VAL A 709 -9.57 28.69 35.93
CA VAL A 709 -8.95 28.66 34.59
C VAL A 709 -8.05 29.87 34.33
N LEU A 710 -8.32 31.01 34.98
CA LEU A 710 -7.45 32.19 34.99
C LEU A 710 -6.17 31.97 35.79
N ALA A 711 -6.24 31.25 36.93
CA ALA A 711 -5.07 30.90 37.73
C ALA A 711 -4.18 29.86 37.04
N SER A 712 -4.78 28.95 36.27
CA SER A 712 -4.09 27.90 35.51
C SER A 712 -3.53 28.38 34.16
N GLY A 713 -3.80 29.62 33.74
CA GLY A 713 -3.34 30.17 32.46
C GLY A 713 -4.02 29.59 31.22
N LEU A 714 -5.13 28.87 31.39
CA LEU A 714 -5.87 28.24 30.29
C LEU A 714 -6.67 29.27 29.49
N ILE A 715 -7.40 30.13 30.20
CA ILE A 715 -8.07 31.30 29.63
C ILE A 715 -7.34 32.57 30.07
N HIS A 716 -7.17 33.51 29.13
CA HIS A 716 -6.67 34.85 29.38
C HIS A 716 -7.80 35.88 29.20
N GLY A 717 -7.65 37.07 29.79
CA GLY A 717 -8.52 38.21 29.46
C GLY A 717 -8.35 38.65 28.01
N VAL A 718 -9.35 39.38 27.49
CA VAL A 718 -9.27 40.00 26.15
C VAL A 718 -8.37 41.24 26.14
N SER A 719 -8.11 41.82 27.33
CA SER A 719 -7.02 42.76 27.59
C SER A 719 -6.34 42.42 28.92
N THR A 720 -5.39 43.24 29.35
CA THR A 720 -4.76 43.16 30.68
C THR A 720 -5.74 43.36 31.84
N ASP A 721 -6.87 44.01 31.58
CA ASP A 721 -7.83 44.50 32.57
C ASP A 721 -9.31 44.16 32.24
N LEU A 722 -9.60 43.47 31.13
CA LEU A 722 -10.95 43.02 30.77
C LEU A 722 -11.03 41.50 30.53
N PHE A 723 -12.00 40.82 31.14
CA PHE A 723 -12.25 39.39 30.93
C PHE A 723 -13.31 39.10 29.85
N ALA A 724 -14.30 39.98 29.72
CA ALA A 724 -15.46 39.93 28.83
C ALA A 724 -16.36 38.68 29.01
N PRO A 725 -16.93 38.40 30.20
CA PRO A 725 -17.60 37.14 30.51
C PRO A 725 -18.84 36.83 29.65
N LYS A 726 -19.50 37.85 29.10
CA LYS A 726 -20.74 37.71 28.29
C LYS A 726 -20.48 37.68 26.78
N GLU A 727 -19.25 37.93 26.35
CA GLU A 727 -18.88 37.86 24.94
C GLU A 727 -18.86 36.39 24.49
N MET A 728 -19.21 36.15 23.22
CA MET A 728 -19.24 34.81 22.64
C MET A 728 -17.83 34.36 22.28
N VAL A 729 -17.53 33.08 22.49
CA VAL A 729 -16.27 32.47 22.07
C VAL A 729 -16.35 32.10 20.60
N ASP A 730 -15.39 32.53 19.79
CA ASP A 730 -15.26 32.07 18.41
C ASP A 730 -14.54 30.71 18.32
N ARG A 731 -14.67 30.02 17.17
CA ARG A 731 -14.09 28.69 16.96
C ARG A 731 -12.57 28.66 17.12
N ALA A 732 -11.85 29.73 16.74
CA ALA A 732 -10.39 29.82 16.92
C ALA A 732 -9.99 29.95 18.39
N GLN A 733 -10.65 30.83 19.14
CA GLN A 733 -10.49 30.98 20.59
C GLN A 733 -10.77 29.66 21.31
N ALA A 734 -11.84 28.95 20.94
CA ALA A 734 -12.18 27.65 21.52
C ALA A 734 -11.06 26.62 21.31
N VAL A 735 -10.57 26.47 20.08
CA VAL A 735 -9.46 25.54 19.78
C VAL A 735 -8.19 25.86 20.56
N VAL A 736 -7.81 27.13 20.66
CA VAL A 736 -6.60 27.55 21.39
C VAL A 736 -6.75 27.30 22.91
N MET A 737 -7.94 27.49 23.48
CA MET A 737 -8.21 27.16 24.87
C MET A 737 -8.19 25.63 25.13
N ILE A 738 -8.75 24.82 24.22
CA ILE A 738 -8.71 23.36 24.31
C ILE A 738 -7.29 22.81 24.11
N LYS A 739 -6.47 23.39 23.20
CA LYS A 739 -5.05 23.05 23.07
C LYS A 739 -4.32 23.24 24.40
N ARG A 740 -4.48 24.40 25.05
CA ARG A 740 -3.85 24.68 26.35
C ARG A 740 -4.32 23.70 27.43
N LEU A 741 -5.59 23.32 27.42
CA LEU A 741 -6.12 22.29 28.30
C LEU A 741 -5.42 20.95 28.05
N LEU A 742 -5.25 20.51 26.81
CA LEU A 742 -4.54 19.26 26.49
C LEU A 742 -3.08 19.25 26.97
N VAL A 743 -2.36 20.36 26.78
CA VAL A 743 -1.00 20.52 27.32
C VAL A 743 -1.00 20.48 28.85
N TYR A 744 -1.95 21.15 29.51
CA TYR A 744 -2.10 21.15 30.97
C TYR A 744 -2.44 19.77 31.56
N LEU A 745 -3.21 18.95 30.81
CA LEU A 745 -3.56 17.57 31.18
C LEU A 745 -2.46 16.55 30.83
N ASN A 746 -1.31 17.00 30.27
CA ASN A 746 -0.26 16.13 29.71
C ASN A 746 -0.75 15.17 28.62
N LEU A 747 -1.85 15.51 27.92
CA LEU A 747 -2.39 14.79 26.77
C LEU A 747 -1.80 15.31 25.44
N MET A 748 -1.03 16.39 25.47
CA MET A 748 -0.32 16.97 24.33
C MET A 748 1.02 17.54 24.80
N ASN A 749 2.06 17.35 24.00
CA ASN A 749 3.37 17.98 24.25
C ASN A 749 3.29 19.50 24.04
N SER A 750 4.01 20.26 24.87
CA SER A 750 4.04 21.73 24.90
C SER A 750 4.74 22.37 23.70
#